data_AF-A0A3E2C8N4-F1
#
_entry.id   AF-A0A3E2C8N4-F1
#
_cell.length_a   1.000
_cell.length_b   1.000
_cell.length_c   1.000
_cell.angle_alpha   90.00
_cell.angle_beta   90.00
_cell.angle_gamma   90.00
#
_symmetry.space_group_name_H-M   'P 1'
#
loop_
_entity.id
_entity.type
_entity.pdbx_description
1 polymer ?
#
loop_
_entity_poly.entity_id
_entity_poly.type
_entity_poly.pdbx_seq_one_letter_code
_entity_poly.pdbx_strand_id
1 'polypeptide(L)'
;MVVKTMRVNTIVLAFRELNNAIKGKARKLVIGTVALIPLLYGSLYLWAFTNPYKTLDTVPVAVVVEDNGAIINGKMRNVGNEIKNRLKNQKDGSEGFQWNFVNSAKANKGLKNGDYFMVATIPASFSKCIASAQYDTPTKAKLHVKYDQASNMLASQIGKTAFRTIRSEISEAIAQEYWEHMFAKVNSASDSLGAAANGAGALHEGSKSLQGGINKLADGSNKLSASLRKLQGGLGELQKGANTLTEANARSKEGAQYLAQKTQDLANGAQQLSEGTQRLSAATDEFYEGAQKLAASSNELEEHVKAGNAETKTKLAGLLMQAQNPAVTKEDVLANLQSLAEGLGENSNLLETNLSALSAGADKLSDGSLQIKGGADAISQGFEAVNTGSNKLAAGANSLAEGLAQVSNGSEKLNNGVNAAAQGSAKIVNGSDQLNSGAKKLSDNTPKLVEGAKKLHDGLKDAQKSGKINNIKQKSKMMSAPVALKEHDYSHVENYGTGFAPYFISIGLWVGALMATFVLRVMDRRAILNGMNPLKSALISFTPFVIMGVVQAVILMGVVHGALKLQIDNVAAFYALGIIASIIFMAIMQMIMAVFKIPGRIVAIVLLMLQITSSAGTFPVQMTPSFFRAVHPYLPMTYSILGLRQAMAGRNSGAIASSIGILVIFGIIAIAITSIVDCVKRTVTMFDLHPVITLEA
;
A
#
# COMPACT_ATOMS: atom_id res chain seq x y z
N MET A 1 61.65 73.26 -79.62
CA MET A 1 62.27 72.95 -78.31
C MET A 1 61.16 72.37 -77.43
N VAL A 2 61.01 71.05 -77.40
CA VAL A 2 59.90 70.37 -76.71
C VAL A 2 60.27 70.21 -75.24
N VAL A 3 59.70 71.05 -74.37
CA VAL A 3 59.77 70.90 -72.92
C VAL A 3 58.89 69.72 -72.54
N LYS A 4 59.52 68.56 -72.31
CA LYS A 4 58.86 67.36 -71.80
C LYS A 4 58.55 67.58 -70.31
N THR A 5 57.33 68.00 -69.99
CA THR A 5 56.82 67.99 -68.61
C THR A 5 56.88 66.55 -68.07
N MET A 6 57.86 66.24 -67.22
CA MET A 6 57.89 64.99 -66.48
C MET A 6 56.72 64.98 -65.49
N ARG A 7 55.63 64.27 -65.83
CA ARG A 7 54.66 63.80 -64.84
C ARG A 7 55.32 62.68 -64.03
N VAL A 8 56.05 63.04 -62.98
CA VAL A 8 56.54 62.06 -62.03
C VAL A 8 55.33 61.56 -61.22
N ASN A 9 55.12 60.24 -61.20
CA ASN A 9 54.03 59.62 -60.47
C ASN A 9 54.21 59.90 -58.96
N THR A 10 53.25 60.58 -58.34
CA THR A 10 53.24 60.96 -56.92
C THR A 10 53.49 59.75 -56.01
N ILE A 11 53.02 58.56 -56.40
CA ILE A 11 53.23 57.31 -55.65
C ILE A 11 54.70 56.88 -55.70
N VAL A 12 55.36 57.02 -56.84
CA VAL A 12 56.79 56.67 -56.98
C VAL A 12 57.66 57.64 -56.18
N LEU A 13 57.31 58.92 -56.16
CA LEU A 13 57.93 59.92 -55.28
C LEU A 13 57.73 59.55 -53.79
N ALA A 14 56.52 59.18 -53.39
CA ALA A 14 56.24 58.74 -52.02
C ALA A 14 57.02 57.47 -51.62
N PHE A 15 57.12 56.46 -52.49
CA PHE A 15 57.94 55.27 -52.23
C PHE A 15 59.44 55.58 -52.20
N ARG A 16 59.91 56.54 -52.99
CA ARG A 16 61.30 56.99 -52.96
C ARG A 16 61.61 57.74 -51.68
N GLU A 17 60.70 58.60 -51.21
CA GLU A 17 60.78 59.24 -49.89
C GLU A 17 60.77 58.21 -48.76
N LEU A 18 59.89 57.21 -48.82
CA LEU A 18 59.86 56.10 -47.85
C LEU A 18 61.20 55.32 -47.85
N ASN A 19 61.73 54.98 -49.02
CA ASN A 19 63.01 54.28 -49.13
C ASN A 19 64.18 55.15 -48.63
N ASN A 20 64.12 56.47 -48.84
CA ASN A 20 65.08 57.42 -48.29
C ASN A 20 64.96 57.54 -46.77
N ALA A 21 63.75 57.58 -46.22
CA ALA A 21 63.51 57.56 -44.77
C ALA A 21 64.00 56.25 -44.12
N ILE A 22 64.01 55.15 -44.86
CA ILE A 22 64.46 53.81 -44.42
C ILE A 22 65.97 53.59 -44.69
N LYS A 23 66.70 54.53 -45.32
CA LYS A 23 68.15 54.37 -45.56
C LYS A 23 68.97 54.46 -44.26
N GLY A 24 69.70 53.38 -43.98
CA GLY A 24 70.60 53.23 -42.83
C GLY A 24 70.16 52.11 -41.89
N LYS A 25 71.12 51.29 -41.44
CA LYS A 25 70.85 50.12 -40.57
C LYS A 25 70.11 50.50 -39.27
N ALA A 26 70.44 51.63 -38.67
CA ALA A 26 69.79 52.12 -37.46
C ALA A 26 68.33 52.55 -37.67
N ARG A 27 68.02 53.26 -38.77
CA ARG A 27 66.65 53.68 -39.10
C ARG A 27 65.75 52.51 -39.45
N LYS A 28 66.26 51.50 -40.18
CA LYS A 28 65.56 50.23 -40.44
C LYS A 28 65.15 49.51 -39.16
N LEU A 29 66.07 49.44 -38.20
CA LEU A 29 65.79 48.80 -36.90
C LEU A 29 64.72 49.56 -36.13
N VAL A 30 64.81 50.90 -36.04
CA VAL A 30 63.80 51.72 -35.34
C VAL A 30 62.42 51.60 -35.98
N ILE A 31 62.31 51.72 -37.30
CA ILE A 31 61.01 51.64 -38.01
C ILE A 31 60.43 50.23 -37.90
N GLY A 32 61.28 49.19 -38.04
CA GLY A 32 60.85 47.80 -37.85
C GLY A 32 60.34 47.53 -36.44
N THR A 33 61.02 48.05 -35.41
CA THR A 33 60.53 47.87 -34.05
C THR A 33 59.26 48.65 -33.76
N VAL A 34 59.12 49.88 -34.29
CA VAL A 34 57.87 50.66 -34.16
C VAL A 34 56.70 49.95 -34.84
N ALA A 35 56.91 49.34 -36.01
CA ALA A 35 55.90 48.54 -36.70
C ALA A 35 55.50 47.27 -35.92
N LEU A 36 56.38 46.75 -35.05
CA LEU A 36 56.09 45.61 -34.17
C LEU A 36 55.38 46.00 -32.87
N ILE A 37 55.33 47.28 -32.49
CA ILE A 37 54.66 47.72 -31.25
C ILE A 37 53.17 47.33 -31.23
N PRO A 38 52.37 47.58 -32.30
CA PRO A 38 50.96 47.13 -32.32
C PRO A 38 50.80 45.61 -32.23
N LEU A 39 51.72 44.84 -32.82
CA LEU A 39 51.73 43.38 -32.74
C LEU A 39 52.03 42.93 -31.31
N LEU A 40 53.03 43.53 -30.64
CA LEU A 40 53.31 43.26 -29.24
C LEU A 40 52.15 43.66 -28.33
N TYR A 41 51.53 44.83 -28.54
CA TYR A 41 50.36 45.26 -27.77
C TYR A 41 49.19 44.28 -27.94
N GLY A 42 48.80 43.99 -29.18
CA GLY A 42 47.64 43.16 -29.50
C GLY A 42 47.85 41.69 -29.15
N SER A 43 48.93 41.07 -29.62
CA SER A 43 49.15 39.63 -29.45
C SER A 43 49.45 39.25 -28.01
N LEU A 44 50.22 40.07 -27.28
CA LEU A 44 50.63 39.76 -25.91
C LEU A 44 49.46 39.97 -24.93
N TYR A 45 48.62 40.99 -25.16
CA TYR A 45 47.36 41.18 -24.43
C TYR A 45 46.34 40.08 -24.72
N LEU A 46 46.12 39.75 -26.01
CA LEU A 46 45.21 38.67 -26.38
C LEU A 46 45.68 37.32 -25.83
N TRP A 47 46.98 37.04 -25.84
CA TRP A 47 47.54 35.82 -25.26
C TRP A 47 47.37 35.76 -23.74
N ALA A 48 47.58 36.87 -23.03
CA ALA A 48 47.37 36.95 -21.59
C ALA A 48 45.91 36.70 -21.18
N PHE A 49 44.94 37.07 -22.03
CA PHE A 49 43.51 37.06 -21.71
C PHE A 49 42.64 36.25 -22.70
N THR A 50 43.20 35.27 -23.41
CA THR A 50 42.46 34.48 -24.43
C THR A 50 41.30 33.71 -23.82
N ASN A 51 41.52 33.09 -22.66
CA ASN A 51 40.47 32.43 -21.87
C ASN A 51 40.87 32.41 -20.38
N PRO A 52 40.62 33.49 -19.62
CA PRO A 52 40.97 33.56 -18.21
C PRO A 52 40.14 32.61 -17.31
N TYR A 53 39.09 31.99 -17.84
CA TYR A 53 38.26 31.03 -17.12
C TYR A 53 38.84 29.61 -17.16
N LYS A 54 39.64 29.28 -18.17
CA LYS A 54 40.34 27.98 -18.26
C LYS A 54 41.31 27.72 -17.13
N THR A 55 41.77 28.78 -16.48
CA THR A 55 42.72 28.77 -15.36
C THR A 55 42.01 29.04 -14.03
N LEU A 56 40.67 28.97 -13.97
CA LEU A 56 39.90 29.19 -12.75
C LEU A 56 40.29 28.18 -11.65
N ASP A 57 40.77 27.00 -12.04
CA ASP A 57 41.30 25.91 -11.21
C ASP A 57 42.59 26.26 -10.47
N THR A 58 43.19 27.39 -10.81
CA THR A 58 44.35 27.95 -10.11
C THR A 58 44.00 29.08 -9.16
N VAL A 59 42.74 29.51 -9.11
CA VAL A 59 42.28 30.58 -8.23
C VAL A 59 41.92 29.97 -6.87
N PRO A 60 42.68 30.30 -5.80
CA PRO A 60 42.56 29.66 -4.50
C PRO A 60 41.31 30.12 -3.75
N VAL A 61 40.49 29.14 -3.37
CA VAL A 61 39.26 29.34 -2.58
C VAL A 61 39.32 28.46 -1.34
N ALA A 62 39.16 29.06 -0.16
CA ALA A 62 39.07 28.29 1.07
C ALA A 62 37.63 27.81 1.31
N VAL A 63 37.46 26.54 1.61
CA VAL A 63 36.18 25.96 2.03
C VAL A 63 36.33 25.40 3.44
N VAL A 64 35.47 25.87 4.33
CA VAL A 64 35.40 25.47 5.74
C VAL A 64 34.12 24.68 5.93
N VAL A 65 34.23 23.44 6.39
CA VAL A 65 33.09 22.54 6.65
C VAL A 65 33.01 22.29 8.14
N GLU A 66 32.00 22.87 8.79
CA GLU A 66 31.74 22.71 10.23
C GLU A 66 30.49 21.87 10.49
N ASP A 67 29.78 21.42 9.44
CA ASP A 67 28.53 20.66 9.52
C ASP A 67 28.66 19.37 10.34
N ASN A 68 27.78 19.20 11.34
CA ASN A 68 27.77 18.02 12.22
C ASN A 68 26.92 16.86 11.67
N GLY A 69 26.14 17.10 10.60
CA GLY A 69 25.17 16.13 10.10
C GLY A 69 23.86 16.12 10.88
N ALA A 70 22.85 15.46 10.32
CA ALA A 70 21.53 15.30 10.91
C ALA A 70 20.82 14.05 10.35
N ILE A 71 19.77 13.62 11.03
CA ILE A 71 18.89 12.56 10.52
C ILE A 71 18.01 13.17 9.42
N ILE A 72 18.26 12.78 8.18
CA ILE A 72 17.50 13.19 7.00
C ILE A 72 16.91 11.92 6.40
N ASN A 73 15.58 11.87 6.24
CA ASN A 73 14.87 10.70 5.71
C ASN A 73 15.17 9.38 6.47
N GLY A 74 15.30 9.45 7.80
CA GLY A 74 15.55 8.29 8.67
C GLY A 74 17.00 7.76 8.67
N LYS A 75 17.92 8.41 7.96
CA LYS A 75 19.34 8.05 7.93
C LYS A 75 20.21 9.21 8.41
N MET A 76 21.30 8.91 9.13
CA MET A 76 22.28 9.92 9.51
C MET A 76 23.05 10.38 8.26
N ARG A 77 22.89 11.65 7.87
CA ARG A 77 23.55 12.25 6.70
C ARG A 77 24.27 13.54 7.07
N ASN A 78 25.35 13.83 6.35
CA ASN A 78 26.10 15.07 6.50
C ASN A 78 26.24 15.73 5.14
N VAL A 79 25.29 16.62 4.83
CA VAL A 79 25.19 17.32 3.55
C VAL A 79 26.41 18.22 3.32
N GLY A 80 27.01 18.79 4.38
CA GLY A 80 28.26 19.54 4.26
C GLY A 80 29.43 18.69 3.74
N ASN A 81 29.55 17.45 4.22
CA ASN A 81 30.54 16.49 3.71
C ASN A 81 30.20 15.98 2.31
N GLU A 82 28.92 15.85 1.97
CA GLU A 82 28.50 15.52 0.61
C GLU A 82 28.87 16.64 -0.38
N ILE A 83 28.66 17.91 0.00
CA ILE A 83 29.10 19.07 -0.78
C ILE A 83 30.62 19.09 -0.91
N LYS A 84 31.35 18.86 0.19
CA LYS A 84 32.82 18.72 0.19
C LYS A 84 33.29 17.67 -0.82
N ASN A 85 32.67 16.50 -0.80
CA ASN A 85 33.02 15.41 -1.70
C ASN A 85 32.66 15.74 -3.16
N ARG A 86 31.52 16.39 -3.41
CA ARG A 86 31.14 16.86 -4.76
C ARG A 86 32.14 17.88 -5.30
N LEU A 87 32.50 18.89 -4.50
CA LEU A 87 33.49 19.91 -4.88
C LEU A 87 34.90 19.30 -5.06
N LYS A 88 35.25 18.26 -4.29
CA LYS A 88 36.55 17.56 -4.42
C LYS A 88 36.61 16.61 -5.62
N ASN A 89 35.50 15.95 -5.95
CA ASN A 89 35.41 14.91 -6.98
C ASN A 89 34.82 15.40 -8.30
N GLN A 90 34.69 16.71 -8.49
CA GLN A 90 34.30 17.33 -9.76
C GLN A 90 35.37 17.01 -10.82
N LYS A 91 35.26 15.83 -11.43
CA LYS A 91 36.04 15.36 -12.59
C LYS A 91 35.32 15.63 -13.92
N ASP A 92 34.15 16.24 -13.85
CA ASP A 92 33.25 16.38 -14.99
C ASP A 92 33.45 17.73 -15.66
N GLY A 93 34.52 17.83 -16.45
CA GLY A 93 34.73 18.84 -17.52
C GLY A 93 34.64 20.34 -17.17
N SER A 94 34.43 20.71 -15.90
CA SER A 94 34.15 22.07 -15.48
C SER A 94 35.41 22.71 -14.90
N GLU A 95 35.82 23.80 -15.53
CA GLU A 95 36.87 24.72 -15.14
C GLU A 95 36.46 25.42 -13.82
N GLY A 96 36.52 24.70 -12.69
CA GLY A 96 36.09 25.17 -11.36
C GLY A 96 37.23 25.85 -10.57
N PHE A 97 36.96 26.38 -9.37
CA PHE A 97 37.99 27.00 -8.52
C PHE A 97 38.98 25.99 -7.92
N GLN A 98 40.14 26.46 -7.47
CA GLN A 98 41.04 25.65 -6.64
C GLN A 98 40.49 25.51 -5.21
N TRP A 99 39.74 24.45 -4.96
CA TRP A 99 39.12 24.18 -3.67
C TRP A 99 40.15 23.75 -2.60
N ASN A 100 40.35 24.60 -1.59
CA ASN A 100 41.22 24.36 -0.45
C ASN A 100 40.39 24.12 0.81
N PHE A 101 40.25 22.87 1.22
CA PHE A 101 39.53 22.52 2.44
C PHE A 101 40.42 22.75 3.67
N VAL A 102 40.10 23.76 4.47
CA VAL A 102 40.91 24.19 5.61
C VAL A 102 40.01 24.51 6.81
N ASN A 103 40.60 24.62 8.00
CA ASN A 103 39.87 25.08 9.18
C ASN A 103 39.60 26.60 9.13
N SER A 104 38.64 27.05 9.93
CA SER A 104 38.21 28.46 9.98
C SER A 104 39.37 29.43 10.28
N ALA A 105 40.30 29.05 11.17
CA ALA A 105 41.47 29.88 11.50
C ALA A 105 42.41 30.09 10.29
N LYS A 106 42.74 29.01 9.56
CA LYS A 106 43.57 29.07 8.35
C LYS A 106 42.87 29.79 7.20
N ALA A 107 41.56 29.60 7.04
CA ALA A 107 40.78 30.30 6.03
C ALA A 107 40.78 31.82 6.23
N ASN A 108 40.51 32.29 7.46
CA ASN A 108 40.52 33.73 7.77
C ASN A 108 41.94 34.32 7.67
N LYS A 109 42.98 33.58 8.09
CA LYS A 109 44.37 34.02 7.93
C LYS A 109 44.76 34.14 6.45
N GLY A 110 44.41 33.16 5.63
CA GLY A 110 44.69 33.21 4.18
C GLY A 110 43.91 34.31 3.46
N LEU A 111 42.67 34.60 3.87
CA LEU A 111 41.91 35.75 3.36
C LEU A 111 42.59 37.08 3.73
N LYS A 112 43.13 37.20 4.95
CA LYS A 112 43.86 38.41 5.39
C LYS A 112 45.18 38.63 4.63
N ASN A 113 45.88 37.54 4.33
CA ASN A 113 47.17 37.58 3.64
C ASN A 113 47.05 37.74 2.13
N GLY A 114 45.85 37.58 1.56
CA GLY A 114 45.64 37.55 0.11
C GLY A 114 45.93 36.18 -0.53
N ASP A 115 46.08 35.13 0.27
CA ASP A 115 46.27 33.75 -0.19
C ASP A 115 44.97 33.15 -0.75
N TYR A 116 43.81 33.64 -0.29
CA TYR A 116 42.48 33.27 -0.77
C TYR A 116 41.69 34.52 -1.14
N PHE A 117 41.03 34.53 -2.30
CA PHE A 117 40.15 35.63 -2.72
C PHE A 117 38.76 35.53 -2.09
N MET A 118 38.39 34.32 -1.66
CA MET A 118 37.10 34.05 -1.05
C MET A 118 37.15 32.85 -0.12
N VAL A 119 36.29 32.89 0.90
CA VAL A 119 36.12 31.83 1.90
C VAL A 119 34.65 31.44 1.95
N ALA A 120 34.33 30.18 1.68
CA ALA A 120 33.00 29.61 1.92
C ALA A 120 32.99 28.79 3.20
N THR A 121 31.99 29.00 4.06
CA THR A 121 31.80 28.30 5.32
C THR A 121 30.43 27.64 5.35
N ILE A 122 30.44 26.31 5.48
CA ILE A 122 29.26 25.49 5.74
C ILE A 122 29.15 25.34 7.27
N PRO A 123 28.18 26.00 7.92
CA PRO A 123 28.09 26.04 9.38
C PRO A 123 27.65 24.71 9.99
N ALA A 124 27.89 24.53 11.29
CA ALA A 124 27.53 23.32 12.04
C ALA A 124 26.06 22.90 11.98
N SER A 125 25.15 23.85 11.75
CA SER A 125 23.72 23.61 11.67
C SER A 125 23.21 23.27 10.27
N PHE A 126 24.08 23.17 9.26
CA PHE A 126 23.66 23.09 7.86
C PHE A 126 22.76 21.88 7.57
N SER A 127 23.20 20.65 7.90
CA SER A 127 22.37 19.45 7.73
C SER A 127 21.13 19.47 8.61
N LYS A 128 21.21 20.04 9.82
CA LYS A 128 20.06 20.15 10.74
C LYS A 128 18.97 21.07 10.19
N CYS A 129 19.36 22.18 9.55
CA CYS A 129 18.42 23.06 8.85
C CYS A 129 17.77 22.37 7.65
N ILE A 130 18.50 21.55 6.90
CA ILE A 130 17.92 20.75 5.81
C ILE A 130 16.94 19.71 6.37
N ALA A 131 17.31 18.99 7.43
CA ALA A 131 16.43 18.04 8.12
C ALA A 131 15.16 18.70 8.67
N SER A 132 15.24 19.99 9.05
CA SER A 132 14.12 20.75 9.61
C SER A 132 12.90 20.83 8.69
N ALA A 133 13.06 20.58 7.39
CA ALA A 133 11.96 20.52 6.41
C ALA A 133 10.92 19.43 6.71
N GLN A 134 11.29 18.39 7.46
CA GLN A 134 10.39 17.31 7.89
C GLN A 134 9.53 17.69 9.12
N TYR A 135 9.84 18.80 9.80
CA TYR A 135 9.17 19.24 11.03
C TYR A 135 8.29 20.48 10.76
N ASP A 136 7.54 20.92 11.77
CA ASP A 136 6.55 22.00 11.63
C ASP A 136 7.14 23.40 11.47
N THR A 137 8.39 23.61 11.91
CA THR A 137 9.10 24.90 11.82
C THR A 137 10.35 24.77 10.95
N PRO A 138 10.21 24.80 9.60
CA PRO A 138 11.36 24.69 8.71
C PRO A 138 12.26 25.93 8.76
N THR A 139 13.57 25.71 8.77
CA THR A 139 14.60 26.77 8.80
C THR A 139 15.58 26.59 7.63
N LYS A 140 15.90 27.69 6.93
CA LYS A 140 16.82 27.68 5.78
C LYS A 140 18.25 27.37 6.21
N ALA A 141 18.90 26.45 5.51
CA ALA A 141 20.33 26.21 5.66
C ALA A 141 21.08 27.41 5.09
N LYS A 142 22.10 27.91 5.81
CA LYS A 142 22.84 29.12 5.41
C LYS A 142 24.23 28.73 4.97
N LEU A 143 24.61 29.08 3.74
CA LEU A 143 25.99 29.02 3.27
C LEU A 143 26.61 30.40 3.44
N HIS A 144 27.67 30.52 4.22
CA HIS A 144 28.33 31.81 4.46
C HIS A 144 29.48 31.97 3.47
N VAL A 145 29.54 33.07 2.72
CA VAL A 145 30.67 33.32 1.82
C VAL A 145 31.23 34.71 2.06
N LYS A 146 32.54 34.76 2.27
CA LYS A 146 33.32 36.00 2.41
C LYS A 146 34.09 36.29 1.14
N TYR A 147 33.99 37.51 0.61
CA TYR A 147 34.68 37.95 -0.61
C TYR A 147 35.67 39.09 -0.34
N ASP A 148 36.90 38.99 -0.83
CA ASP A 148 37.90 40.06 -0.71
C ASP A 148 38.00 40.86 -2.03
N GLN A 149 37.16 41.91 -2.14
CA GLN A 149 37.10 42.73 -3.36
C GLN A 149 38.37 43.60 -3.54
N ALA A 150 39.04 43.93 -2.44
CA ALA A 150 40.29 44.68 -2.39
C ALA A 150 41.52 43.90 -2.85
N SER A 151 41.48 42.56 -2.95
CA SER A 151 42.55 41.82 -3.63
C SER A 151 42.27 41.70 -5.11
N ASN A 152 41.04 41.38 -5.53
CA ASN A 152 40.60 41.55 -6.91
C ASN A 152 39.05 41.55 -7.01
N MET A 153 38.49 42.62 -7.58
CA MET A 153 37.04 42.79 -7.70
C MET A 153 36.41 41.83 -8.72
N LEU A 154 37.04 41.60 -9.87
CA LEU A 154 36.53 40.65 -10.87
C LEU A 154 36.49 39.22 -10.31
N ALA A 155 37.53 38.79 -9.58
CA ALA A 155 37.55 37.50 -8.91
C ALA A 155 36.39 37.33 -7.93
N SER A 156 36.11 38.37 -7.13
CA SER A 156 34.99 38.39 -6.20
C SER A 156 33.64 38.32 -6.91
N GLN A 157 33.47 38.99 -8.06
CA GLN A 157 32.24 38.92 -8.86
C GLN A 157 32.04 37.54 -9.49
N ILE A 158 33.10 36.96 -10.07
CA ILE A 158 33.07 35.59 -10.60
C ILE A 158 32.72 34.60 -9.47
N GLY A 159 33.32 34.79 -8.29
CA GLY A 159 33.01 34.02 -7.08
C GLY A 159 31.57 34.15 -6.61
N LYS A 160 30.99 35.37 -6.63
CA LYS A 160 29.57 35.60 -6.31
C LYS A 160 28.66 34.82 -7.25
N THR A 161 28.91 34.88 -8.55
CA THR A 161 28.13 34.12 -9.54
C THR A 161 28.28 32.62 -9.33
N ALA A 162 29.50 32.11 -9.15
CA ALA A 162 29.75 30.68 -8.95
C ALA A 162 29.07 30.13 -7.70
N PHE A 163 29.17 30.80 -6.56
CA PHE A 163 28.50 30.35 -5.32
C PHE A 163 26.98 30.45 -5.39
N ARG A 164 26.42 31.38 -6.17
CA ARG A 164 24.97 31.41 -6.44
C ARG A 164 24.52 30.23 -7.29
N THR A 165 25.29 29.84 -8.30
CA THR A 165 25.05 28.64 -9.13
C THR A 165 25.15 27.39 -8.28
N ILE A 166 26.23 27.21 -7.51
CA ILE A 166 26.40 26.08 -6.58
C ILE A 166 25.24 26.00 -5.57
N ARG A 167 24.84 27.13 -4.98
CA ARG A 167 23.66 27.20 -4.09
C ARG A 167 22.38 26.78 -4.81
N SER A 168 22.21 27.14 -6.08
CA SER A 168 21.05 26.76 -6.90
C SER A 168 21.01 25.26 -7.16
N GLU A 169 22.11 24.67 -7.62
CA GLU A 169 22.24 23.23 -7.87
C GLU A 169 21.99 22.41 -6.60
N ILE A 170 22.57 22.83 -5.47
CA ILE A 170 22.32 22.20 -4.17
C ILE A 170 20.85 22.33 -3.78
N SER A 171 20.25 23.50 -4.00
CA SER A 171 18.83 23.75 -3.68
C SER A 171 17.90 22.87 -4.51
N GLU A 172 18.19 22.70 -5.80
CA GLU A 172 17.43 21.89 -6.73
C GLU A 172 17.53 20.40 -6.39
N ALA A 173 18.75 19.90 -6.13
CA ALA A 173 18.96 18.51 -5.71
C ALA A 173 18.20 18.17 -4.40
N ILE A 174 18.21 19.09 -3.42
CA ILE A 174 17.46 18.92 -2.17
C ILE A 174 15.94 18.99 -2.42
N ALA A 175 15.48 19.90 -3.28
CA ALA A 175 14.06 20.06 -3.58
C ALA A 175 13.49 18.82 -4.30
N GLN A 176 14.20 18.28 -5.28
CA GLN A 176 13.79 17.08 -6.02
C GLN A 176 13.65 15.87 -5.09
N GLU A 177 14.67 15.59 -4.27
CA GLU A 177 14.65 14.48 -3.31
C GLU A 177 13.46 14.59 -2.34
N TYR A 178 13.13 15.82 -1.90
CA TYR A 178 12.00 16.05 -1.02
C TYR A 178 10.64 15.82 -1.72
N TRP A 179 10.47 16.33 -2.95
CA TRP A 179 9.21 16.19 -3.69
C TRP A 179 8.90 14.73 -4.01
N GLU A 180 9.88 13.94 -4.45
CA GLU A 180 9.71 12.51 -4.70
C GLU A 180 9.21 11.77 -3.44
N HIS A 181 9.84 12.01 -2.28
CA HIS A 181 9.43 11.38 -1.03
C HIS A 181 8.08 11.88 -0.48
N MET A 182 7.76 13.17 -0.63
CA MET A 182 6.49 13.73 -0.18
C MET A 182 5.33 13.20 -1.02
N PHE A 183 5.46 13.23 -2.35
CA PHE A 183 4.42 12.72 -3.25
C PHE A 183 4.25 11.21 -3.11
N ALA A 184 5.32 10.43 -2.91
CA ALA A 184 5.21 9.00 -2.63
C ALA A 184 4.40 8.70 -1.35
N LYS A 185 4.60 9.48 -0.27
CA LYS A 185 3.81 9.34 0.97
C LYS A 185 2.35 9.75 0.81
N VAL A 186 2.08 10.81 0.04
CA VAL A 186 0.70 11.26 -0.23
C VAL A 186 -0.02 10.26 -1.14
N ASN A 187 0.64 9.74 -2.18
CA ASN A 187 0.07 8.73 -3.06
C ASN A 187 -0.23 7.44 -2.30
N SER A 188 0.74 6.93 -1.53
CA SER A 188 0.52 5.71 -0.72
C SER A 188 -0.59 5.89 0.32
N ALA A 189 -0.73 7.07 0.93
CA ALA A 189 -1.85 7.37 1.81
C ALA A 189 -3.20 7.41 1.05
N SER A 190 -3.23 8.01 -0.14
CA SER A 190 -4.41 8.01 -1.02
C SER A 190 -4.79 6.59 -1.47
N ASP A 191 -3.81 5.76 -1.84
CA ASP A 191 -4.01 4.36 -2.22
C ASP A 191 -4.55 3.53 -1.04
N SER A 192 -4.00 3.76 0.16
CA SER A 192 -4.45 3.11 1.40
C SER A 192 -5.89 3.49 1.75
N LEU A 193 -6.25 4.77 1.60
CA LEU A 193 -7.62 5.26 1.78
C LEU A 193 -8.56 4.68 0.70
N GLY A 194 -8.09 4.54 -0.54
CA GLY A 194 -8.82 3.87 -1.61
C GLY A 194 -9.08 2.39 -1.31
N ALA A 195 -8.07 1.67 -0.81
CA ALA A 195 -8.22 0.28 -0.39
C ALA A 195 -9.22 0.13 0.78
N ALA A 196 -9.14 1.03 1.76
CA ALA A 196 -10.09 1.06 2.88
C ALA A 196 -11.51 1.40 2.41
N ALA A 197 -11.68 2.36 1.51
CA ALA A 197 -12.96 2.69 0.91
C ALA A 197 -13.54 1.47 0.16
N ASN A 198 -12.74 0.80 -0.66
CA ASN A 198 -13.15 -0.42 -1.36
C ASN A 198 -13.57 -1.53 -0.37
N GLY A 199 -12.82 -1.73 0.72
CA GLY A 199 -13.17 -2.66 1.78
C GLY A 199 -14.50 -2.32 2.48
N ALA A 200 -14.73 -1.04 2.80
CA ALA A 200 -16.02 -0.58 3.33
C ALA A 200 -17.17 -0.75 2.33
N GLY A 201 -16.89 -0.60 1.03
CA GLY A 201 -17.85 -0.88 -0.05
C GLY A 201 -18.21 -2.37 -0.12
N ALA A 202 -17.22 -3.26 -0.03
CA ALA A 202 -17.44 -4.71 0.04
C ALA A 202 -18.25 -5.10 1.28
N LEU A 203 -17.98 -4.47 2.44
CA LEU A 203 -18.78 -4.67 3.65
C LEU A 203 -20.23 -4.21 3.48
N HIS A 204 -20.46 -3.08 2.81
CA HIS A 204 -21.80 -2.59 2.50
C HIS A 204 -22.59 -3.59 1.65
N GLU A 205 -22.00 -4.09 0.55
CA GLU A 205 -22.63 -5.09 -0.30
C GLU A 205 -22.83 -6.43 0.40
N GLY A 206 -21.83 -6.90 1.15
CA GLY A 206 -21.94 -8.11 1.97
C GLY A 206 -23.07 -8.01 3.01
N SER A 207 -23.29 -6.83 3.59
CA SER A 207 -24.39 -6.58 4.53
C SER A 207 -25.76 -6.61 3.85
N LYS A 208 -25.86 -6.16 2.58
CA LYS A 208 -27.10 -6.34 1.79
C LYS A 208 -27.37 -7.81 1.47
N SER A 209 -26.33 -8.56 1.08
CA SER A 209 -26.46 -10.01 0.85
C SER A 209 -26.89 -10.74 2.13
N LEU A 210 -26.33 -10.36 3.29
CA LEU A 210 -26.75 -10.86 4.59
C LEU A 210 -28.24 -10.57 4.85
N GLN A 211 -28.70 -9.35 4.59
CA GLN A 211 -30.12 -9.01 4.71
C GLN A 211 -31.02 -9.90 3.85
N GLY A 212 -30.62 -10.15 2.60
CA GLY A 212 -31.32 -11.08 1.71
C GLY A 212 -31.33 -12.52 2.25
N GLY A 213 -30.22 -12.99 2.82
CA GLY A 213 -30.12 -14.32 3.43
C GLY A 213 -31.00 -14.47 4.68
N ILE A 214 -31.06 -13.44 5.52
CA ILE A 214 -31.91 -13.41 6.72
C ILE A 214 -33.39 -13.46 6.34
N ASN A 215 -33.80 -12.72 5.32
CA ASN A 215 -35.19 -12.75 4.85
C ASN A 215 -35.57 -14.15 4.33
N LYS A 216 -34.68 -14.81 3.58
CA LYS A 216 -34.89 -16.21 3.15
C LYS A 216 -34.98 -17.17 4.33
N LEU A 217 -34.16 -16.98 5.36
CA LEU A 217 -34.19 -17.79 6.59
C LEU A 217 -35.52 -17.60 7.34
N ALA A 218 -35.98 -16.35 7.50
CA ALA A 218 -37.25 -16.04 8.13
C ALA A 218 -38.43 -16.66 7.36
N ASP A 219 -38.45 -16.52 6.03
CA ASP A 219 -39.46 -17.15 5.17
C ASP A 219 -39.46 -18.68 5.28
N GLY A 220 -38.28 -19.31 5.26
CA GLY A 220 -38.14 -20.75 5.42
C GLY A 220 -38.64 -21.23 6.78
N SER A 221 -38.32 -20.50 7.84
CA SER A 221 -38.76 -20.78 9.20
C SER A 221 -40.28 -20.64 9.36
N ASN A 222 -40.88 -19.59 8.78
CA ASN A 222 -42.33 -19.42 8.75
C ASN A 222 -43.04 -20.56 8.01
N LYS A 223 -42.51 -20.98 6.85
CA LYS A 223 -43.03 -22.12 6.08
C LYS A 223 -42.95 -23.42 6.87
N LEU A 224 -41.83 -23.65 7.58
CA LEU A 224 -41.66 -24.83 8.43
C LEU A 224 -42.65 -24.83 9.60
N SER A 225 -42.78 -23.71 10.32
CA SER A 225 -43.75 -23.55 11.42
C SER A 225 -45.19 -23.80 10.94
N ALA A 226 -45.57 -23.27 9.78
CA ALA A 226 -46.89 -23.50 9.18
C ALA A 226 -47.13 -24.98 8.82
N SER A 227 -46.15 -25.65 8.20
CA SER A 227 -46.25 -27.07 7.85
C SER A 227 -46.31 -27.98 9.09
N LEU A 228 -45.57 -27.66 10.14
CA LEU A 228 -45.61 -28.41 11.39
C LEU A 228 -46.93 -28.25 12.14
N ARG A 229 -47.56 -27.06 12.09
CA ARG A 229 -48.92 -26.87 12.60
C ARG A 229 -49.95 -27.72 11.85
N LYS A 230 -49.82 -27.85 10.52
CA LYS A 230 -50.65 -28.78 9.73
C LYS A 230 -50.42 -30.24 10.14
N LEU A 231 -49.15 -30.65 10.31
CA LEU A 231 -48.81 -31.98 10.82
C LEU A 231 -49.42 -32.23 12.20
N GLN A 232 -49.35 -31.25 13.10
CA GLN A 232 -49.91 -31.36 14.45
C GLN A 232 -51.44 -31.51 14.42
N GLY A 233 -52.12 -30.82 13.50
CA GLY A 233 -53.53 -31.02 13.22
C GLY A 233 -53.84 -32.46 12.75
N GLY A 234 -53.10 -32.95 11.75
CA GLY A 234 -53.26 -34.32 11.23
C GLY A 234 -52.94 -35.41 12.26
N LEU A 235 -51.94 -35.20 13.11
CA LEU A 235 -51.65 -36.09 14.24
C LEU A 235 -52.79 -36.10 15.27
N GLY A 236 -53.43 -34.96 15.51
CA GLY A 236 -54.62 -34.87 16.35
C GLY A 236 -55.82 -35.63 15.78
N GLU A 237 -56.03 -35.59 14.46
CA GLU A 237 -57.07 -36.41 13.80
C GLU A 237 -56.74 -37.90 13.87
N LEU A 238 -55.48 -38.28 13.62
CA LEU A 238 -55.03 -39.66 13.73
C LEU A 238 -55.17 -40.20 15.16
N GLN A 239 -54.88 -39.37 16.18
CA GLN A 239 -55.08 -39.72 17.59
C GLN A 239 -56.56 -39.98 17.90
N LYS A 240 -57.47 -39.11 17.43
CA LYS A 240 -58.91 -39.32 17.57
C LYS A 240 -59.34 -40.63 16.92
N GLY A 241 -58.88 -40.91 15.70
CA GLY A 241 -59.16 -42.16 15.00
C GLY A 241 -58.66 -43.39 15.74
N ALA A 242 -57.43 -43.33 16.30
CA ALA A 242 -56.87 -44.39 17.11
C ALA A 242 -57.69 -44.66 18.38
N ASN A 243 -58.13 -43.62 19.08
CA ASN A 243 -59.00 -43.75 20.27
C ASN A 243 -60.36 -44.38 19.91
N THR A 244 -61.00 -43.91 18.84
CA THR A 244 -62.27 -44.49 18.35
C THR A 244 -62.10 -45.97 17.99
N LEU A 245 -60.98 -46.34 17.36
CA LEU A 245 -60.67 -47.73 17.04
C LEU A 245 -60.49 -48.57 18.32
N THR A 246 -59.77 -48.07 19.33
CA THR A 246 -59.62 -48.73 20.63
C THR A 246 -60.98 -48.97 21.30
N GLU A 247 -61.84 -47.96 21.34
CA GLU A 247 -63.19 -48.06 21.93
C GLU A 247 -64.08 -49.06 21.17
N ALA A 248 -64.10 -49.00 19.84
CA ALA A 248 -64.87 -49.93 19.01
C ALA A 248 -64.35 -51.37 19.16
N ASN A 249 -63.04 -51.54 19.23
CA ASN A 249 -62.40 -52.84 19.41
C ASN A 249 -62.69 -53.45 20.79
N ALA A 250 -62.73 -52.63 21.85
CA ALA A 250 -63.14 -53.08 23.18
C ALA A 250 -64.58 -53.61 23.19
N ARG A 251 -65.52 -52.87 22.61
CA ARG A 251 -66.93 -53.31 22.47
C ARG A 251 -67.07 -54.59 21.66
N SER A 252 -66.34 -54.70 20.54
CA SER A 252 -66.35 -55.91 19.71
C SER A 252 -65.78 -57.12 20.47
N LYS A 253 -64.75 -56.92 21.30
CA LYS A 253 -64.16 -57.99 22.11
C LYS A 253 -65.14 -58.50 23.16
N GLU A 254 -65.80 -57.58 23.86
CA GLU A 254 -66.88 -57.92 24.81
C GLU A 254 -68.01 -58.68 24.10
N GLY A 255 -68.43 -58.24 22.91
CA GLY A 255 -69.45 -58.92 22.11
C GLY A 255 -69.04 -60.33 21.66
N ALA A 256 -67.78 -60.51 21.24
CA ALA A 256 -67.24 -61.82 20.87
C ALA A 256 -67.19 -62.78 22.08
N GLN A 257 -66.75 -62.29 23.24
CA GLN A 257 -66.75 -63.06 24.49
C GLN A 257 -68.17 -63.43 24.93
N TYR A 258 -69.11 -62.49 24.84
CA TYR A 258 -70.52 -62.75 25.14
C TYR A 258 -71.12 -63.80 24.20
N LEU A 259 -70.84 -63.72 22.89
CA LEU A 259 -71.27 -64.72 21.92
C LEU A 259 -70.66 -66.09 22.21
N ALA A 260 -69.37 -66.17 22.53
CA ALA A 260 -68.72 -67.42 22.91
C ALA A 260 -69.40 -68.05 24.12
N GLN A 261 -69.67 -67.27 25.16
CA GLN A 261 -70.37 -67.73 26.36
C GLN A 261 -71.78 -68.23 26.05
N LYS A 262 -72.59 -67.45 25.30
CA LYS A 262 -73.98 -67.85 24.98
C LYS A 262 -74.07 -69.04 24.05
N THR A 263 -73.08 -69.21 23.20
CA THR A 263 -72.98 -70.38 22.34
C THR A 263 -72.59 -71.62 23.16
N GLN A 264 -71.74 -71.48 24.17
CA GLN A 264 -71.45 -72.56 25.12
C GLN A 264 -72.69 -72.93 25.95
N ASP A 265 -73.46 -71.94 26.42
CA ASP A 265 -74.73 -72.17 27.12
C ASP A 265 -75.71 -72.99 26.23
N LEU A 266 -75.78 -72.66 24.93
CA LEU A 266 -76.59 -73.39 23.95
C LEU A 266 -76.09 -74.83 23.73
N ALA A 267 -74.78 -75.04 23.61
CA ALA A 267 -74.16 -76.35 23.49
C ALA A 267 -74.52 -77.24 24.69
N ASN A 268 -74.38 -76.70 25.90
CA ASN A 268 -74.72 -77.38 27.14
C ASN A 268 -76.22 -77.74 27.20
N GLY A 269 -77.10 -76.80 26.78
CA GLY A 269 -78.54 -77.06 26.69
C GLY A 269 -78.89 -78.15 25.67
N ALA A 270 -78.29 -78.11 24.48
CA ALA A 270 -78.48 -79.14 23.45
C ALA A 270 -78.02 -80.52 23.94
N GLN A 271 -76.91 -80.59 24.69
CA GLN A 271 -76.46 -81.83 25.31
C GLN A 271 -77.48 -82.37 26.32
N GLN A 272 -78.01 -81.53 27.22
CA GLN A 272 -79.03 -81.94 28.19
C GLN A 272 -80.30 -82.46 27.51
N LEU A 273 -80.74 -81.83 26.42
CA LEU A 273 -81.90 -82.30 25.66
C LEU A 273 -81.61 -83.59 24.89
N SER A 274 -80.40 -83.76 24.34
CA SER A 274 -79.96 -85.02 23.72
C SER A 274 -79.99 -86.17 24.74
N GLU A 275 -79.44 -85.97 25.94
CA GLU A 275 -79.49 -86.95 27.05
C GLU A 275 -80.93 -87.27 27.49
N GLY A 276 -81.83 -86.27 27.50
CA GLY A 276 -83.27 -86.49 27.73
C GLY A 276 -83.94 -87.31 26.63
N THR A 277 -83.56 -87.06 25.38
CA THR A 277 -84.12 -87.75 24.20
C THR A 277 -83.63 -89.20 24.12
N GLN A 278 -82.37 -89.47 24.48
CA GLN A 278 -81.85 -90.83 24.61
C GLN A 278 -82.60 -91.61 25.69
N ARG A 279 -82.91 -90.99 26.83
CA ARG A 279 -83.76 -91.61 27.88
C ARG A 279 -85.17 -91.90 27.38
N LEU A 280 -85.77 -90.99 26.60
CA LEU A 280 -87.08 -91.22 25.99
C LEU A 280 -87.04 -92.36 24.97
N SER A 281 -86.02 -92.42 24.12
CA SER A 281 -85.81 -93.49 23.14
C SER A 281 -85.70 -94.85 23.85
N ALA A 282 -84.89 -94.94 24.91
CA ALA A 282 -84.76 -96.15 25.74
C ALA A 282 -86.08 -96.57 26.41
N ALA A 283 -86.83 -95.62 27.00
CA ALA A 283 -88.14 -95.93 27.58
C ALA A 283 -89.16 -96.39 26.52
N THR A 284 -89.07 -95.84 25.31
CA THR A 284 -89.93 -96.22 24.18
C THR A 284 -89.61 -97.63 23.67
N ASP A 285 -88.34 -98.04 23.72
CA ASP A 285 -87.93 -99.43 23.45
C ASP A 285 -88.57 -100.40 24.45
N GLU A 286 -88.58 -100.06 25.74
CA GLU A 286 -89.27 -100.87 26.76
C GLU A 286 -90.79 -100.98 26.50
N PHE A 287 -91.44 -99.88 26.09
CA PHE A 287 -92.86 -99.89 25.71
C PHE A 287 -93.12 -100.74 24.46
N TYR A 288 -92.26 -100.64 23.45
CA TYR A 288 -92.35 -101.44 22.23
C TYR A 288 -92.23 -102.93 22.53
N GLU A 289 -91.23 -103.33 23.31
CA GLU A 289 -91.06 -104.72 23.75
C GLU A 289 -92.25 -105.21 24.58
N GLY A 290 -92.76 -104.38 25.48
CA GLY A 290 -93.94 -104.69 26.29
C GLY A 290 -95.20 -104.87 25.44
N ALA A 291 -95.40 -104.01 24.44
CA ALA A 291 -96.51 -104.09 23.48
C ALA A 291 -96.42 -105.37 22.63
N GLN A 292 -95.22 -105.72 22.14
CA GLN A 292 -95.02 -106.99 21.42
C GLN A 292 -95.32 -108.22 22.29
N LYS A 293 -94.85 -108.22 23.55
CA LYS A 293 -95.15 -109.30 24.50
C LYS A 293 -96.64 -109.41 24.77
N LEU A 294 -97.34 -108.28 24.94
CA LEU A 294 -98.78 -108.25 25.14
C LEU A 294 -99.55 -108.78 23.92
N ALA A 295 -99.15 -108.37 22.71
CA ALA A 295 -99.73 -108.88 21.46
C ALA A 295 -99.51 -110.40 21.33
N ALA A 296 -98.29 -110.88 21.58
CA ALA A 296 -97.95 -112.30 21.55
C ALA A 296 -98.76 -113.11 22.57
N SER A 297 -98.83 -112.67 23.83
CA SER A 297 -99.62 -113.33 24.87
C SER A 297 -101.12 -113.27 24.59
N SER A 298 -101.62 -112.19 23.97
CA SER A 298 -103.01 -112.08 23.54
C SER A 298 -103.33 -113.10 22.45
N ASN A 299 -102.45 -113.27 21.46
CA ASN A 299 -102.61 -114.25 20.38
C ASN A 299 -102.51 -115.70 20.91
N GLU A 300 -101.56 -115.97 21.82
CA GLU A 300 -101.42 -117.28 22.49
C GLU A 300 -102.67 -117.63 23.31
N LEU A 301 -103.23 -116.66 24.05
CA LEU A 301 -104.48 -116.84 24.78
C LEU A 301 -105.65 -117.08 23.81
N GLU A 302 -105.68 -116.40 22.65
CA GLU A 302 -106.73 -116.58 21.64
C GLU A 302 -106.71 -118.01 21.09
N GLU A 303 -105.51 -118.52 20.81
CA GLU A 303 -105.28 -119.88 20.34
C GLU A 303 -105.72 -120.91 21.40
N HIS A 304 -105.37 -120.70 22.67
CA HIS A 304 -105.82 -121.55 23.78
C HIS A 304 -107.34 -121.56 23.95
N VAL A 305 -108.00 -120.40 23.83
CA VAL A 305 -109.46 -120.30 23.91
C VAL A 305 -110.11 -121.05 22.75
N LYS A 306 -109.60 -120.88 21.52
CA LYS A 306 -110.09 -121.63 20.34
C LYS A 306 -109.91 -123.14 20.51
N ALA A 307 -108.75 -123.58 21.02
CA ALA A 307 -108.48 -124.98 21.30
C ALA A 307 -109.42 -125.57 22.38
N GLY A 308 -109.61 -124.86 23.50
CA GLY A 308 -110.52 -125.28 24.57
C GLY A 308 -111.99 -125.34 24.13
N ASN A 309 -112.42 -124.40 23.30
CA ASN A 309 -113.76 -124.45 22.69
C ASN A 309 -113.93 -125.65 21.75
N ALA A 310 -112.92 -125.97 20.92
CA ALA A 310 -112.94 -127.14 20.06
C ALA A 310 -112.97 -128.45 20.87
N GLU A 311 -112.19 -128.54 21.95
CA GLU A 311 -112.23 -129.67 22.89
C GLU A 311 -113.60 -129.81 23.55
N THR A 312 -114.20 -128.70 23.98
CA THR A 312 -115.53 -128.71 24.60
C THR A 312 -116.61 -129.12 23.61
N LYS A 313 -116.53 -128.66 22.36
CA LYS A 313 -117.42 -129.11 21.28
C LYS A 313 -117.29 -130.62 21.04
N THR A 314 -116.09 -131.18 21.21
CA THR A 314 -115.81 -132.61 21.08
C THR A 314 -116.38 -133.39 22.27
N LYS A 315 -116.22 -132.90 23.50
CA LYS A 315 -116.85 -133.47 24.71
C LYS A 315 -118.37 -133.45 24.62
N LEU A 316 -118.94 -132.36 24.08
CA LEU A 316 -120.37 -132.24 23.82
C LEU A 316 -120.87 -133.31 22.83
N ALA A 317 -120.12 -133.55 21.74
CA ALA A 317 -120.42 -134.62 20.80
C ALA A 317 -120.33 -136.02 21.45
N GLY A 318 -119.36 -136.23 22.35
CA GLY A 318 -119.25 -137.46 23.14
C GLY A 318 -120.41 -137.69 24.11
N LEU A 319 -120.87 -136.63 24.78
CA LEU A 319 -122.06 -136.67 25.65
C LEU A 319 -123.35 -136.94 24.84
N LEU A 320 -123.45 -136.38 23.62
CA LEU A 320 -124.53 -136.70 22.68
C LEU A 320 -124.54 -138.19 22.28
N MET A 321 -123.37 -138.81 22.14
CA MET A 321 -123.27 -140.26 21.91
C MET A 321 -123.69 -141.07 23.15
N GLN A 322 -123.31 -140.65 24.36
CA GLN A 322 -123.76 -141.31 25.60
C GLN A 322 -125.27 -141.24 25.81
N ALA A 323 -125.93 -140.16 25.37
CA ALA A 323 -127.38 -139.98 25.43
C ALA A 323 -128.18 -141.00 24.57
N GLN A 324 -127.53 -141.75 23.68
CA GLN A 324 -128.17 -142.81 22.88
C GLN A 324 -128.21 -144.17 23.60
N ASN A 325 -127.59 -144.30 24.79
CA ASN A 325 -127.52 -145.55 25.53
C ASN A 325 -128.76 -145.73 26.45
N PRO A 326 -129.56 -146.81 26.32
CA PRO A 326 -130.85 -146.97 27.00
C PRO A 326 -130.78 -147.14 28.54
N ALA A 327 -129.59 -147.15 29.13
CA ALA A 327 -129.37 -147.34 30.57
C ALA A 327 -129.15 -146.05 31.38
N VAL A 328 -129.33 -144.86 30.78
CA VAL A 328 -129.10 -143.56 31.46
C VAL A 328 -130.38 -142.72 31.49
N THR A 329 -130.72 -142.16 32.66
CA THR A 329 -131.92 -141.34 32.90
C THR A 329 -131.81 -139.93 32.30
N LYS A 330 -132.93 -139.41 31.74
CA LYS A 330 -132.96 -138.16 30.96
C LYS A 330 -132.65 -136.90 31.78
N GLU A 331 -132.89 -136.89 33.09
CA GLU A 331 -132.59 -135.73 33.94
C GLU A 331 -131.09 -135.41 34.06
N ASP A 332 -130.21 -136.42 34.16
CA ASP A 332 -128.77 -136.21 34.38
C ASP A 332 -128.07 -135.62 33.16
N VAL A 333 -128.52 -135.99 31.96
CA VAL A 333 -127.97 -135.48 30.70
C VAL A 333 -128.39 -134.02 30.47
N LEU A 334 -129.62 -133.67 30.85
CA LEU A 334 -130.16 -132.32 30.67
C LEU A 334 -129.51 -131.32 31.63
N ALA A 335 -129.30 -131.69 32.90
CA ALA A 335 -128.63 -130.83 33.87
C ALA A 335 -127.18 -130.52 33.47
N ASN A 336 -126.45 -131.54 32.99
CA ASN A 336 -125.07 -131.37 32.53
C ASN A 336 -124.95 -130.57 31.23
N LEU A 337 -125.88 -130.74 30.29
CA LEU A 337 -125.93 -129.96 29.04
C LEU A 337 -126.26 -128.50 29.30
N GLN A 338 -127.18 -128.23 30.23
CA GLN A 338 -127.64 -126.87 30.52
C GLN A 338 -126.57 -126.04 31.24
N SER A 339 -125.88 -126.64 32.22
CA SER A 339 -124.73 -126.00 32.88
C SER A 339 -123.55 -125.74 31.94
N LEU A 340 -123.32 -126.61 30.95
CA LEU A 340 -122.22 -126.48 30.01
C LEU A 340 -122.53 -125.46 28.90
N ALA A 341 -123.77 -125.40 28.44
CA ALA A 341 -124.21 -124.48 27.38
C ALA A 341 -124.23 -123.02 27.87
N GLU A 342 -124.73 -122.76 29.08
CA GLU A 342 -124.75 -121.41 29.67
C GLU A 342 -123.34 -120.88 29.96
N GLY A 343 -122.39 -121.74 30.33
CA GLY A 343 -121.01 -121.33 30.61
C GLY A 343 -120.16 -121.01 29.37
N LEU A 344 -120.47 -121.59 28.20
CA LEU A 344 -119.65 -121.46 26.98
C LEU A 344 -120.14 -120.39 25.99
N GLY A 345 -121.46 -120.20 25.85
CA GLY A 345 -122.02 -119.35 24.80
C GLY A 345 -121.71 -117.86 24.97
N GLU A 346 -121.80 -117.34 26.19
CA GLU A 346 -121.58 -115.91 26.46
C GLU A 346 -120.10 -115.55 26.62
N ASN A 347 -119.29 -116.44 27.20
CA ASN A 347 -117.86 -116.17 27.42
C ASN A 347 -117.02 -116.24 26.15
N SER A 348 -117.35 -117.10 25.18
CA SER A 348 -116.51 -117.29 23.97
C SER A 348 -116.49 -116.06 23.06
N ASN A 349 -117.65 -115.51 22.70
CA ASN A 349 -117.74 -114.44 21.71
C ASN A 349 -117.28 -113.08 22.29
N LEU A 350 -117.55 -112.84 23.57
CA LEU A 350 -117.11 -111.63 24.25
C LEU A 350 -115.58 -111.65 24.47
N LEU A 351 -115.00 -112.83 24.74
CA LEU A 351 -113.55 -112.99 24.91
C LEU A 351 -112.81 -112.86 23.57
N GLU A 352 -113.30 -113.44 22.48
CA GLU A 352 -112.68 -113.33 21.15
C GLU A 352 -112.63 -111.87 20.68
N THR A 353 -113.75 -111.13 20.81
CA THR A 353 -113.82 -109.72 20.39
C THR A 353 -112.87 -108.83 21.21
N ASN A 354 -112.82 -109.04 22.54
CA ASN A 354 -111.96 -108.24 23.42
C ASN A 354 -110.47 -108.57 23.24
N LEU A 355 -110.13 -109.82 22.91
CA LEU A 355 -108.75 -110.26 22.73
C LEU A 355 -108.18 -109.82 21.39
N SER A 356 -108.96 -109.87 20.31
CA SER A 356 -108.57 -109.25 19.04
C SER A 356 -108.46 -107.72 19.17
N ALA A 357 -109.34 -107.08 19.94
CA ALA A 357 -109.22 -105.64 20.23
C ALA A 357 -107.97 -105.30 21.06
N LEU A 358 -107.60 -106.17 22.01
CA LEU A 358 -106.37 -106.03 22.80
C LEU A 358 -105.12 -106.21 21.94
N SER A 359 -105.10 -107.23 21.07
CA SER A 359 -104.01 -107.48 20.11
C SER A 359 -103.83 -106.30 19.15
N ALA A 360 -104.92 -105.82 18.54
CA ALA A 360 -104.88 -104.62 17.69
C ALA A 360 -104.49 -103.34 18.46
N GLY A 361 -104.84 -103.23 19.74
CA GLY A 361 -104.40 -102.16 20.63
C GLY A 361 -102.89 -102.23 20.92
N ALA A 362 -102.36 -103.43 21.13
CA ALA A 362 -100.95 -103.69 21.33
C ALA A 362 -100.13 -103.41 20.06
N ASP A 363 -100.62 -103.79 18.87
CA ASP A 363 -100.01 -103.44 17.59
C ASP A 363 -99.96 -101.91 17.38
N LYS A 364 -101.06 -101.20 17.67
CA LYS A 364 -101.08 -99.73 17.62
C LYS A 364 -100.10 -99.09 18.59
N LEU A 365 -99.95 -99.65 19.80
CA LEU A 365 -98.98 -99.17 20.78
C LEU A 365 -97.54 -99.43 20.32
N SER A 366 -97.29 -100.60 19.69
CA SER A 366 -96.01 -100.97 19.07
C SER A 366 -95.64 -99.99 17.95
N ASP A 367 -96.55 -99.75 17.00
CA ASP A 367 -96.36 -98.79 15.90
C ASP A 367 -96.14 -97.36 16.41
N GLY A 368 -96.94 -96.93 17.39
CA GLY A 368 -96.78 -95.63 18.04
C GLY A 368 -95.42 -95.48 18.74
N SER A 369 -94.93 -96.54 19.37
CA SER A 369 -93.61 -96.57 20.00
C SER A 369 -92.49 -96.46 18.95
N LEU A 370 -92.58 -97.18 17.82
CA LEU A 370 -91.61 -97.03 16.72
C LEU A 370 -91.59 -95.61 16.14
N GLN A 371 -92.75 -94.96 16.01
CA GLN A 371 -92.82 -93.56 15.55
C GLN A 371 -92.18 -92.60 16.54
N ILE A 372 -92.45 -92.75 17.85
CA ILE A 372 -91.83 -91.94 18.90
C ILE A 372 -90.31 -92.15 18.92
N LYS A 373 -89.84 -93.40 18.79
CA LYS A 373 -88.41 -93.73 18.72
C LYS A 373 -87.74 -93.06 17.51
N GLY A 374 -88.32 -93.20 16.32
CA GLY A 374 -87.79 -92.55 15.11
C GLY A 374 -87.74 -91.02 15.25
N GLY A 375 -88.75 -90.43 15.88
CA GLY A 375 -88.76 -89.00 16.23
C GLY A 375 -87.68 -88.63 17.25
N ALA A 376 -87.50 -89.42 18.30
CA ALA A 376 -86.47 -89.23 19.32
C ALA A 376 -85.06 -89.32 18.72
N ASP A 377 -84.78 -90.32 17.89
CA ASP A 377 -83.47 -90.48 17.25
C ASP A 377 -83.17 -89.31 16.31
N ALA A 378 -84.15 -88.84 15.54
CA ALA A 378 -84.01 -87.65 14.69
C ALA A 378 -83.75 -86.36 15.51
N ILE A 379 -84.44 -86.20 16.64
CA ILE A 379 -84.22 -85.07 17.57
C ILE A 379 -82.82 -85.13 18.18
N SER A 380 -82.35 -86.32 18.59
CA SER A 380 -81.00 -86.49 19.15
C SER A 380 -79.92 -86.11 18.13
N GLN A 381 -80.04 -86.56 16.88
CA GLN A 381 -79.13 -86.16 15.79
C GLN A 381 -79.17 -84.64 15.55
N GLY A 382 -80.35 -84.03 15.63
CA GLY A 382 -80.52 -82.58 15.58
C GLY A 382 -79.74 -81.86 16.68
N PHE A 383 -79.81 -82.35 17.93
CA PHE A 383 -79.06 -81.77 19.05
C PHE A 383 -77.55 -81.98 18.94
N GLU A 384 -77.08 -83.11 18.40
CA GLU A 384 -75.66 -83.33 18.12
C GLU A 384 -75.13 -82.34 17.07
N ALA A 385 -75.92 -82.06 16.03
CA ALA A 385 -75.60 -81.06 15.03
C ALA A 385 -75.57 -79.64 15.63
N VAL A 386 -76.54 -79.30 16.50
CA VAL A 386 -76.56 -78.03 17.24
C VAL A 386 -75.35 -77.91 18.16
N ASN A 387 -74.99 -78.97 18.89
CA ASN A 387 -73.82 -78.99 19.77
C ASN A 387 -72.52 -78.78 18.98
N THR A 388 -72.36 -79.49 17.86
CA THR A 388 -71.20 -79.35 16.96
C THR A 388 -71.12 -77.93 16.37
N GLY A 389 -72.25 -77.40 15.88
CA GLY A 389 -72.33 -76.04 15.35
C GLY A 389 -72.02 -74.98 16.40
N SER A 390 -72.52 -75.17 17.63
CA SER A 390 -72.27 -74.30 18.77
C SER A 390 -70.79 -74.32 19.16
N ASN A 391 -70.16 -75.48 19.28
CA ASN A 391 -68.73 -75.57 19.59
C ASN A 391 -67.86 -74.89 18.52
N LYS A 392 -68.20 -75.03 17.23
CA LYS A 392 -67.51 -74.32 16.14
C LYS A 392 -67.67 -72.80 16.23
N LEU A 393 -68.89 -72.33 16.52
CA LEU A 393 -69.17 -70.90 16.66
C LEU A 393 -68.48 -70.31 17.90
N ALA A 394 -68.45 -71.03 19.03
CA ALA A 394 -67.72 -70.62 20.23
C ALA A 394 -66.20 -70.52 19.97
N ALA A 395 -65.61 -71.49 19.26
CA ALA A 395 -64.20 -71.43 18.84
C ALA A 395 -63.93 -70.23 17.93
N GLY A 396 -64.79 -69.98 16.94
CA GLY A 396 -64.69 -68.80 16.07
C GLY A 396 -64.80 -67.47 16.81
N ALA A 397 -65.69 -67.39 17.79
CA ALA A 397 -65.86 -66.21 18.65
C ALA A 397 -64.62 -65.98 19.55
N ASN A 398 -64.00 -67.04 20.07
CA ASN A 398 -62.74 -66.94 20.82
C ASN A 398 -61.58 -66.46 19.93
N SER A 399 -61.42 -67.02 18.73
CA SER A 399 -60.41 -66.56 17.76
C SER A 399 -60.62 -65.09 17.37
N LEU A 400 -61.88 -64.66 17.22
CA LEU A 400 -62.21 -63.25 17.00
C LEU A 400 -61.77 -62.38 18.18
N ALA A 401 -62.06 -62.81 19.43
CA ALA A 401 -61.65 -62.09 20.63
C ALA A 401 -60.12 -61.96 20.75
N GLU A 402 -59.37 -62.99 20.36
CA GLU A 402 -57.90 -62.97 20.30
C GLU A 402 -57.38 -61.99 19.23
N GLY A 403 -57.95 -62.03 18.03
CA GLY A 403 -57.62 -61.09 16.95
C GLY A 403 -57.89 -59.63 17.36
N LEU A 404 -59.02 -59.37 18.03
CA LEU A 404 -59.34 -58.06 18.59
C LEU A 404 -58.34 -57.65 19.69
N ALA A 405 -57.83 -58.57 20.51
CA ALA A 405 -56.78 -58.25 21.47
C ALA A 405 -55.48 -57.79 20.79
N GLN A 406 -55.11 -58.39 19.65
CA GLN A 406 -53.96 -57.94 18.86
C GLN A 406 -54.18 -56.55 18.25
N VAL A 407 -55.37 -56.29 17.71
CA VAL A 407 -55.75 -54.95 17.22
C VAL A 407 -55.66 -53.91 18.34
N SER A 408 -56.14 -54.22 19.55
CA SER A 408 -56.04 -53.34 20.72
C SER A 408 -54.60 -52.94 21.01
N ASN A 409 -53.69 -53.92 21.06
CA ASN A 409 -52.26 -53.68 21.29
C ASN A 409 -51.65 -52.83 20.17
N GLY A 410 -52.08 -53.04 18.92
CA GLY A 410 -51.67 -52.23 17.77
C GLY A 410 -52.15 -50.78 17.87
N SER A 411 -53.41 -50.57 18.26
CA SER A 411 -54.00 -49.24 18.47
C SER A 411 -53.32 -48.48 19.61
N GLU A 412 -52.97 -49.14 20.72
CA GLU A 412 -52.20 -48.52 21.81
C GLU A 412 -50.80 -48.08 21.36
N LYS A 413 -50.08 -48.95 20.62
CA LYS A 413 -48.78 -48.60 20.03
C LYS A 413 -48.89 -47.41 19.09
N LEU A 414 -49.92 -47.38 18.25
CA LEU A 414 -50.20 -46.26 17.35
C LEU A 414 -50.45 -44.98 18.14
N ASN A 415 -51.29 -45.01 19.17
CA ASN A 415 -51.61 -43.85 20.00
C ASN A 415 -50.36 -43.29 20.70
N ASN A 416 -49.51 -44.17 21.24
CA ASN A 416 -48.22 -43.79 21.84
C ASN A 416 -47.27 -43.15 20.81
N GLY A 417 -47.16 -43.73 19.61
CA GLY A 417 -46.35 -43.18 18.52
C GLY A 417 -46.84 -41.82 18.04
N VAL A 418 -48.16 -41.65 17.92
CA VAL A 418 -48.79 -40.37 17.55
C VAL A 418 -48.54 -39.29 18.62
N ASN A 419 -48.66 -39.64 19.91
CA ASN A 419 -48.33 -38.72 21.01
C ASN A 419 -46.85 -38.29 20.97
N ALA A 420 -45.93 -39.24 20.77
CA ALA A 420 -44.50 -38.93 20.64
C ALA A 420 -44.21 -38.02 19.44
N ALA A 421 -44.83 -38.29 18.28
CA ALA A 421 -44.71 -37.46 17.09
C ALA A 421 -45.29 -36.05 17.31
N ALA A 422 -46.41 -35.94 18.03
CA ALA A 422 -47.04 -34.65 18.35
C ALA A 422 -46.14 -33.81 19.27
N GLN A 423 -45.55 -34.42 20.30
CA GLN A 423 -44.58 -33.76 21.18
C GLN A 423 -43.31 -33.34 20.42
N GLY A 424 -42.80 -34.20 19.53
CA GLY A 424 -41.66 -33.88 18.66
C GLY A 424 -41.97 -32.70 17.74
N SER A 425 -43.12 -32.71 17.08
CA SER A 425 -43.59 -31.61 16.23
C SER A 425 -43.67 -30.30 17.01
N ALA A 426 -44.26 -30.31 18.22
CA ALA A 426 -44.36 -29.14 19.08
C ALA A 426 -42.99 -28.54 19.46
N LYS A 427 -41.99 -29.39 19.74
CA LYS A 427 -40.61 -28.93 20.00
C LYS A 427 -40.00 -28.23 18.78
N ILE A 428 -40.22 -28.77 17.58
CA ILE A 428 -39.69 -28.17 16.34
C ILE A 428 -40.42 -26.87 16.01
N VAL A 429 -41.73 -26.77 16.25
CA VAL A 429 -42.48 -25.50 16.13
C VAL A 429 -41.87 -24.43 17.04
N ASN A 430 -41.65 -24.75 18.32
CA ASN A 430 -41.02 -23.81 19.25
C ASN A 430 -39.62 -23.37 18.79
N GLY A 431 -38.79 -24.33 18.35
CA GLY A 431 -37.47 -24.03 17.79
C GLY A 431 -37.53 -23.16 16.52
N SER A 432 -38.54 -23.38 15.68
CA SER A 432 -38.78 -22.59 14.47
C SER A 432 -39.22 -21.17 14.83
N ASP A 433 -40.12 -21.01 15.80
CA ASP A 433 -40.57 -19.69 16.26
C ASP A 433 -39.42 -18.90 16.93
N GLN A 434 -38.51 -19.58 17.64
CA GLN A 434 -37.27 -18.98 18.15
C GLN A 434 -36.31 -18.56 17.03
N LEU A 435 -36.10 -19.42 16.04
CA LEU A 435 -35.26 -19.11 14.86
C LEU A 435 -35.82 -17.91 14.09
N ASN A 436 -37.14 -17.87 13.86
CA ASN A 436 -37.81 -16.75 13.21
C ASN A 436 -37.65 -15.45 14.01
N SER A 437 -37.79 -15.52 15.34
CA SER A 437 -37.57 -14.36 16.23
C SER A 437 -36.13 -13.85 16.18
N GLY A 438 -35.15 -14.77 16.16
CA GLY A 438 -33.72 -14.43 16.00
C GLY A 438 -33.42 -13.82 14.62
N ALA A 439 -33.96 -14.41 13.55
CA ALA A 439 -33.85 -13.90 12.20
C ALA A 439 -34.47 -12.49 12.08
N LYS A 440 -35.63 -12.25 12.71
CA LYS A 440 -36.26 -10.92 12.75
C LYS A 440 -35.39 -9.90 13.46
N LYS A 441 -34.85 -10.22 14.65
CA LYS A 441 -33.91 -9.33 15.36
C LYS A 441 -32.69 -9.00 14.50
N LEU A 442 -32.15 -9.97 13.78
CA LEU A 442 -31.02 -9.75 12.88
C LEU A 442 -31.43 -8.90 11.68
N SER A 443 -32.61 -9.14 11.10
CA SER A 443 -33.17 -8.36 10.00
C SER A 443 -33.40 -6.90 10.39
N ASP A 444 -33.89 -6.64 11.61
CA ASP A 444 -34.16 -5.29 12.12
C ASP A 444 -32.85 -4.49 12.35
N ASN A 445 -31.74 -5.16 12.66
CA ASN A 445 -30.45 -4.51 12.93
C ASN A 445 -29.52 -4.45 11.71
N THR A 446 -29.70 -5.31 10.72
CA THR A 446 -28.87 -5.33 9.49
C THR A 446 -28.94 -4.02 8.70
N PRO A 447 -30.07 -3.30 8.58
CA PRO A 447 -30.13 -1.97 7.96
C PRO A 447 -29.15 -0.97 8.57
N LYS A 448 -28.97 -0.99 9.89
CA LYS A 448 -28.01 -0.10 10.58
C LYS A 448 -26.57 -0.42 10.18
N LEU A 449 -26.25 -1.70 10.03
CA LEU A 449 -24.94 -2.14 9.54
C LEU A 449 -24.72 -1.72 8.08
N VAL A 450 -25.73 -1.91 7.22
CA VAL A 450 -25.70 -1.46 5.81
C VAL A 450 -25.46 0.04 5.72
N GLU A 451 -26.19 0.84 6.51
CA GLU A 451 -26.05 2.30 6.54
C GLU A 451 -24.70 2.74 7.11
N GLY A 452 -24.23 2.11 8.19
CA GLY A 452 -22.92 2.38 8.78
C GLY A 452 -21.76 2.08 7.82
N ALA A 453 -21.81 0.94 7.14
CA ALA A 453 -20.83 0.59 6.10
C ALA A 453 -20.85 1.57 4.93
N LYS A 454 -22.04 2.06 4.54
CA LYS A 454 -22.18 3.10 3.50
C LYS A 454 -21.54 4.42 3.94
N LYS A 455 -21.85 4.91 5.15
CA LYS A 455 -21.27 6.15 5.69
C LYS A 455 -19.74 6.07 5.77
N LEU A 456 -19.21 4.91 6.18
CA LEU A 456 -17.77 4.67 6.20
C LEU A 456 -17.16 4.69 4.80
N HIS A 457 -17.80 4.01 3.82
CA HIS A 457 -17.35 4.02 2.43
C HIS A 457 -17.32 5.44 1.85
N ASP A 458 -18.42 6.19 1.98
CA ASP A 458 -18.56 7.54 1.45
C ASP A 458 -17.54 8.49 2.11
N GLY A 459 -17.41 8.43 3.44
CA GLY A 459 -16.45 9.25 4.20
C GLY A 459 -14.99 8.97 3.83
N LEU A 460 -14.62 7.70 3.61
CA LEU A 460 -13.27 7.34 3.16
C LEU A 460 -12.99 7.81 1.72
N LYS A 461 -14.00 7.79 0.85
CA LYS A 461 -13.90 8.31 -0.53
C LYS A 461 -13.75 9.83 -0.55
N ASP A 462 -14.45 10.53 0.34
CA ASP A 462 -14.31 11.98 0.50
C ASP A 462 -12.95 12.35 1.13
N ALA A 463 -12.46 11.57 2.09
CA ALA A 463 -11.11 11.72 2.65
C ALA A 463 -10.02 11.51 1.58
N GLN A 464 -10.19 10.51 0.71
CA GLN A 464 -9.29 10.27 -0.43
C GLN A 464 -9.23 11.49 -1.37
N LYS A 465 -10.36 12.17 -1.61
CA LYS A 465 -10.42 13.38 -2.45
C LYS A 465 -9.88 14.64 -1.77
N SER A 466 -9.86 14.68 -0.43
CA SER A 466 -9.64 15.91 0.34
C SER A 466 -8.31 15.96 1.09
N GLY A 467 -7.29 15.22 0.64
CA GLY A 467 -5.93 15.18 1.22
C GLY A 467 -5.29 16.56 1.40
N LYS A 468 -5.67 17.26 2.47
CA LYS A 468 -5.20 18.61 2.82
C LYS A 468 -3.84 18.50 3.47
N ILE A 469 -2.83 19.02 2.77
CA ILE A 469 -1.52 19.30 3.36
C ILE A 469 -1.63 20.64 4.08
N ASN A 470 -1.50 20.65 5.42
CA ASN A 470 -1.47 21.88 6.21
C ASN A 470 -0.12 22.62 6.03
N ASN A 471 -0.12 23.95 6.16
CA ASN A 471 1.07 24.81 6.06
C ASN A 471 1.82 24.78 4.70
N ILE A 472 1.10 24.53 3.59
CA ILE A 472 1.65 24.54 2.21
C ILE A 472 2.49 25.78 1.94
N LYS A 473 2.04 26.98 2.32
CA LYS A 473 2.70 28.23 1.92
C LYS A 473 4.10 28.36 2.51
N GLN A 474 4.30 27.97 3.77
CA GLN A 474 5.60 28.07 4.45
C GLN A 474 6.53 26.92 4.04
N LYS A 475 6.00 25.69 3.90
CA LYS A 475 6.77 24.55 3.39
C LYS A 475 7.18 24.79 1.93
N SER A 476 6.28 25.24 1.06
CA SER A 476 6.57 25.61 -0.35
C SER A 476 7.67 26.66 -0.47
N LYS A 477 7.65 27.71 0.36
CA LYS A 477 8.68 28.78 0.35
C LYS A 477 10.05 28.34 0.90
N MET A 478 10.07 27.33 1.76
CA MET A 478 11.30 26.64 2.15
C MET A 478 11.80 25.74 1.02
N MET A 479 10.92 24.97 0.37
CA MET A 479 11.28 23.99 -0.66
C MET A 479 11.76 24.61 -1.97
N SER A 480 11.31 25.81 -2.33
CA SER A 480 11.80 26.50 -3.52
C SER A 480 13.20 27.09 -3.37
N ALA A 481 13.69 27.24 -2.13
CA ALA A 481 15.03 27.74 -1.83
C ALA A 481 15.50 27.30 -0.43
N PRO A 482 15.82 26.01 -0.25
CA PRO A 482 16.19 25.43 1.05
C PRO A 482 17.55 25.93 1.55
N VAL A 483 18.42 26.37 0.63
CA VAL A 483 19.71 26.98 0.94
C VAL A 483 19.67 28.48 0.67
N ALA A 484 19.91 29.25 1.72
CA ALA A 484 20.17 30.69 1.66
C ALA A 484 21.68 30.93 1.57
N LEU A 485 22.08 31.84 0.69
CA LEU A 485 23.45 32.32 0.63
C LEU A 485 23.55 33.59 1.48
N LYS A 486 24.44 33.58 2.47
CA LYS A 486 24.76 34.75 3.30
C LYS A 486 26.11 35.29 2.84
N GLU A 487 26.06 36.24 1.92
CA GLU A 487 27.23 36.92 1.39
C GLU A 487 27.70 37.98 2.40
N HIS A 488 29.00 38.02 2.66
CA HIS A 488 29.66 39.05 3.44
C HIS A 488 30.86 39.56 2.65
N ASP A 489 30.94 40.85 2.38
CA ASP A 489 32.14 41.43 1.78
C ASP A 489 33.19 41.59 2.89
N TYR A 490 34.34 40.92 2.76
CA TYR A 490 35.48 41.06 3.68
C TYR A 490 36.17 42.41 3.48
N SER A 491 36.29 42.82 2.22
CA SER A 491 36.63 44.18 1.80
C SER A 491 35.64 44.60 0.71
N HIS A 492 35.26 45.87 0.71
CA HIS A 492 34.21 46.40 -0.16
C HIS A 492 34.78 47.49 -1.06
N VAL A 493 34.42 47.41 -2.34
CA VAL A 493 34.79 48.36 -3.39
C VAL A 493 33.49 48.84 -4.03
N GLU A 494 33.19 50.14 -3.93
CA GLU A 494 31.89 50.69 -4.32
C GLU A 494 31.52 50.47 -5.79
N ASN A 495 32.49 50.64 -6.70
CA ASN A 495 32.21 50.61 -8.13
C ASN A 495 33.39 50.10 -8.96
N TYR A 496 33.09 49.80 -10.23
CA TYR A 496 34.07 49.29 -11.18
C TYR A 496 35.28 50.21 -11.34
N GLY A 497 35.04 51.53 -11.38
CA GLY A 497 36.11 52.53 -11.49
C GLY A 497 37.11 52.45 -10.33
N THR A 498 36.63 52.29 -9.10
CA THR A 498 37.44 52.17 -7.89
C THR A 498 38.29 50.90 -7.91
N GLY A 499 37.73 49.76 -8.34
CA GLY A 499 38.47 48.50 -8.42
C GLY A 499 39.61 48.50 -9.45
N PHE A 500 39.45 49.25 -10.54
CA PHE A 500 40.44 49.36 -11.62
C PHE A 500 41.38 50.57 -11.50
N ALA A 501 41.04 51.57 -10.67
CA ALA A 501 41.84 52.78 -10.53
C ALA A 501 43.32 52.52 -10.21
N PRO A 502 43.71 51.62 -9.27
CA PRO A 502 45.12 51.30 -8.99
C PRO A 502 45.92 50.90 -10.24
N TYR A 503 45.27 50.19 -11.17
CA TYR A 503 45.86 49.75 -12.43
C TYR A 503 46.09 50.92 -13.38
N PHE A 504 45.05 51.72 -13.65
CA PHE A 504 45.17 52.87 -14.56
C PHE A 504 46.05 53.98 -14.00
N ILE A 505 46.04 54.20 -12.69
CA ILE A 505 46.97 55.13 -12.03
C ILE A 505 48.41 54.69 -12.27
N SER A 506 48.72 53.41 -12.03
CA SER A 506 50.08 52.90 -12.21
C SER A 506 50.54 52.98 -13.67
N ILE A 507 49.66 52.70 -14.63
CA ILE A 507 49.94 52.91 -16.07
C ILE A 507 50.20 54.39 -16.36
N GLY A 508 49.33 55.28 -15.87
CA GLY A 508 49.44 56.72 -16.09
C GLY A 508 50.77 57.28 -15.58
N LEU A 509 51.19 56.88 -14.37
CA LEU A 509 52.48 57.28 -13.80
C LEU A 509 53.67 56.73 -14.60
N TRP A 510 53.58 55.49 -15.09
CA TRP A 510 54.64 54.89 -15.91
C TRP A 510 54.77 55.57 -17.27
N VAL A 511 53.64 55.84 -17.94
CA VAL A 511 53.60 56.57 -19.22
C VAL A 511 54.09 58.00 -19.03
N GLY A 512 53.68 58.68 -17.96
CA GLY A 512 54.19 60.00 -17.60
C GLY A 512 55.70 60.00 -17.38
N ALA A 513 56.24 58.97 -16.70
CA ALA A 513 57.68 58.78 -16.55
C ALA A 513 58.39 58.56 -17.89
N LEU A 514 57.79 57.79 -18.81
CA LEU A 514 58.32 57.63 -20.17
C LEU A 514 58.32 58.97 -20.93
N MET A 515 57.22 59.74 -20.87
CA MET A 515 57.11 61.05 -21.53
C MET A 515 58.13 62.06 -21.00
N ALA A 516 58.43 62.04 -19.70
CA ALA A 516 59.44 62.90 -19.10
C ALA A 516 60.82 62.72 -19.75
N THR A 517 61.17 61.52 -20.21
CA THR A 517 62.45 61.26 -20.91
C THR A 517 62.54 61.85 -22.33
N PHE A 518 61.43 62.35 -22.89
CA PHE A 518 61.45 63.08 -24.16
C PHE A 518 61.79 64.56 -23.96
N VAL A 519 61.39 65.13 -22.83
CA VAL A 519 61.54 66.55 -22.51
C VAL A 519 62.81 66.80 -21.71
N LEU A 520 63.06 65.97 -20.68
CA LEU A 520 64.15 66.13 -19.75
C LEU A 520 65.41 65.41 -20.22
N ARG A 521 66.57 65.98 -19.89
CA ARG A 521 67.86 65.36 -20.16
C ARG A 521 68.11 64.26 -19.13
N VAL A 522 68.21 63.03 -19.62
CA VAL A 522 68.41 61.82 -18.79
C VAL A 522 69.76 61.83 -18.05
N MET A 523 70.79 62.45 -18.63
CA MET A 523 72.16 62.39 -18.11
C MET A 523 72.93 63.66 -18.47
N ASP A 524 73.59 64.26 -17.49
CA ASP A 524 74.40 65.47 -17.68
C ASP A 524 75.84 65.12 -18.07
N ARG A 525 76.09 65.00 -19.38
CA ARG A 525 77.44 64.72 -19.92
C ARG A 525 78.50 65.69 -19.37
N ARG A 526 78.12 66.95 -19.14
CA ARG A 526 79.02 68.00 -18.63
C ARG A 526 79.51 67.70 -17.21
N ALA A 527 78.64 67.15 -16.36
CA ALA A 527 78.95 66.85 -14.97
C ALA A 527 79.83 65.60 -14.84
N ILE A 528 79.63 64.61 -15.72
CA ILE A 528 80.45 63.38 -15.81
C ILE A 528 81.86 63.70 -16.30
N LEU A 529 81.99 64.53 -17.34
CA LEU A 529 83.28 64.93 -17.92
C LEU A 529 84.13 65.79 -16.97
N ASN A 530 83.48 66.53 -16.05
CA ASN A 530 84.16 67.31 -15.00
C ASN A 530 84.60 66.45 -13.79
N GLY A 531 84.54 65.11 -13.87
CA GLY A 531 85.05 64.21 -12.82
C GLY A 531 84.15 64.02 -11.58
N MET A 532 82.93 64.55 -11.59
CA MET A 532 82.00 64.49 -10.43
C MET A 532 81.56 63.05 -10.13
N ASN A 533 81.57 62.65 -8.85
CA ASN A 533 81.21 61.28 -8.38
C ASN A 533 79.97 60.72 -9.12
N PRO A 534 80.02 59.49 -9.69
CA PRO A 534 78.94 58.96 -10.52
C PRO A 534 77.58 58.92 -9.80
N LEU A 535 77.57 58.65 -8.49
CA LEU A 535 76.33 58.63 -7.71
C LEU A 535 75.72 60.03 -7.59
N LYS A 536 76.56 61.06 -7.39
CA LYS A 536 76.10 62.45 -7.35
C LYS A 536 75.60 62.91 -8.72
N SER A 537 76.23 62.47 -9.80
CA SER A 537 75.80 62.74 -11.19
C SER A 537 74.42 62.14 -11.49
N ALA A 538 74.22 60.87 -11.13
CA ALA A 538 72.94 60.21 -11.29
C ALA A 538 71.83 60.92 -10.49
N LEU A 539 72.10 61.33 -9.24
CA LEU A 539 71.11 62.02 -8.39
C LEU A 539 70.79 63.44 -8.86
N ILE A 540 71.79 64.20 -9.35
CA ILE A 540 71.56 65.55 -9.90
C ILE A 540 70.70 65.48 -11.17
N SER A 541 71.06 64.59 -12.09
CA SER A 541 70.28 64.38 -13.32
C SER A 541 68.89 63.77 -13.05
N PHE A 542 68.71 63.09 -11.92
CA PHE A 542 67.41 62.59 -11.46
C PHE A 542 66.51 63.66 -10.83
N THR A 543 67.09 64.77 -10.33
CA THR A 543 66.32 65.80 -9.59
C THR A 543 65.15 66.40 -10.41
N PRO A 544 65.32 66.76 -11.69
CA PRO A 544 64.19 67.21 -12.52
C PRO A 544 63.09 66.14 -12.69
N PHE A 545 63.47 64.86 -12.76
CA PHE A 545 62.54 63.75 -12.86
C PHE A 545 61.76 63.52 -11.55
N VAL A 546 62.38 63.73 -10.39
CA VAL A 546 61.70 63.67 -9.09
C VAL A 546 60.65 64.77 -8.98
N ILE A 547 61.00 66.02 -9.29
CA ILE A 547 60.06 67.15 -9.22
C ILE A 547 58.88 66.90 -10.15
N MET A 548 59.14 66.52 -11.41
CA MET A 548 58.08 66.21 -12.38
C MET A 548 57.24 65.00 -11.92
N GLY A 549 57.87 63.98 -11.35
CA GLY A 549 57.23 62.79 -10.77
C GLY A 549 56.27 63.11 -9.63
N VAL A 550 56.71 63.95 -8.68
CA VAL A 550 55.85 64.40 -7.57
C VAL A 550 54.67 65.20 -8.10
N VAL A 551 54.90 66.15 -9.00
CA VAL A 551 53.84 67.00 -9.56
C VAL A 551 52.81 66.17 -10.31
N GLN A 552 53.22 65.29 -11.23
CA GLN A 552 52.27 64.46 -11.99
C GLN A 552 51.49 63.51 -11.08
N ALA A 553 52.14 62.97 -10.03
CA ALA A 553 51.49 62.07 -9.09
C ALA A 553 50.44 62.79 -8.26
N VAL A 554 50.75 63.96 -7.70
CA VAL A 554 49.80 64.76 -6.92
C VAL A 554 48.61 65.20 -7.77
N ILE A 555 48.83 65.61 -9.02
CA ILE A 555 47.74 65.97 -9.94
C ILE A 555 46.85 64.76 -10.22
N LEU A 556 47.44 63.63 -10.61
CA LEU A 556 46.67 62.41 -10.92
C LEU A 556 45.88 61.92 -9.71
N MET A 557 46.51 61.87 -8.53
CA MET A 557 45.85 61.47 -7.29
C MET A 557 44.76 62.47 -6.87
N GLY A 558 44.99 63.76 -7.04
CA GLY A 558 43.99 64.81 -6.80
C GLY A 558 42.76 64.70 -7.71
N VAL A 559 42.95 64.39 -8.99
CA VAL A 559 41.84 64.14 -9.93
C VAL A 559 41.06 62.89 -9.53
N VAL A 560 41.74 61.80 -9.17
CA VAL A 560 41.08 60.56 -8.74
C VAL A 560 40.29 60.77 -7.45
N HIS A 561 40.87 61.46 -6.46
CA HIS A 561 40.22 61.69 -5.17
C HIS A 561 39.10 62.74 -5.24
N GLY A 562 39.34 63.86 -5.93
CA GLY A 562 38.43 65.01 -5.94
C GLY A 562 37.43 65.03 -7.10
N ALA A 563 37.91 64.89 -8.33
CA ALA A 563 37.07 65.02 -9.53
C ALA A 563 36.27 63.74 -9.84
N LEU A 564 36.92 62.58 -9.72
CA LEU A 564 36.28 61.28 -9.93
C LEU A 564 35.61 60.72 -8.67
N LYS A 565 35.91 61.29 -7.49
CA LYS A 565 35.34 60.90 -6.19
C LYS A 565 35.33 59.40 -5.96
N LEU A 566 36.42 58.71 -6.31
CA LEU A 566 36.54 57.27 -6.07
C LEU A 566 36.75 57.00 -4.58
N GLN A 567 36.33 55.83 -4.11
CA GLN A 567 36.49 55.43 -2.71
C GLN A 567 37.98 55.31 -2.36
N ILE A 568 38.39 56.03 -1.31
CA ILE A 568 39.75 56.00 -0.76
C ILE A 568 39.66 56.02 0.76
N ASP A 569 39.79 54.84 1.37
CA ASP A 569 39.68 54.70 2.81
C ASP A 569 40.92 55.24 3.54
N ASN A 570 42.13 54.99 3.01
CA ASN A 570 43.38 55.54 3.57
C ASN A 570 44.01 56.56 2.61
N VAL A 571 43.55 57.80 2.74
CA VAL A 571 43.97 58.94 1.91
C VAL A 571 45.49 59.17 2.00
N ALA A 572 46.07 59.13 3.20
CA ALA A 572 47.50 59.36 3.38
C ALA A 572 48.36 58.31 2.68
N ALA A 573 48.03 57.02 2.83
CA ALA A 573 48.74 55.94 2.16
C ALA A 573 48.58 56.00 0.63
N PHE A 574 47.41 56.41 0.14
CA PHE A 574 47.14 56.54 -1.29
C PHE A 574 48.04 57.59 -1.96
N TYR A 575 48.12 58.80 -1.40
CA TYR A 575 49.01 59.84 -1.92
C TYR A 575 50.50 59.46 -1.79
N ALA A 576 50.89 58.90 -0.64
CA ALA A 576 52.28 58.48 -0.41
C ALA A 576 52.72 57.41 -1.42
N LEU A 577 51.91 56.37 -1.63
CA LEU A 577 52.17 55.32 -2.61
C LEU A 577 52.24 55.86 -4.04
N GLY A 578 51.35 56.77 -4.42
CA GLY A 578 51.37 57.41 -5.73
C GLY A 578 52.66 58.16 -6.03
N ILE A 579 53.09 58.99 -5.08
CA ILE A 579 54.31 59.77 -5.20
C ILE A 579 55.53 58.85 -5.25
N ILE A 580 55.62 57.89 -4.33
CA ILE A 580 56.72 56.91 -4.27
C ILE A 580 56.79 56.11 -5.57
N ALA A 581 55.67 55.55 -6.04
CA ALA A 581 55.61 54.80 -7.29
C ALA A 581 56.04 55.66 -8.49
N SER A 582 55.59 56.92 -8.55
CA SER A 582 55.99 57.83 -9.64
C SER A 582 57.49 58.11 -9.65
N ILE A 583 58.08 58.42 -8.50
CA ILE A 583 59.53 58.64 -8.36
C ILE A 583 60.30 57.39 -8.79
N ILE A 584 59.85 56.21 -8.37
CA ILE A 584 60.54 54.96 -8.71
C ILE A 584 60.41 54.63 -10.19
N PHE A 585 59.24 54.82 -10.79
CA PHE A 585 59.06 54.65 -12.23
C PHE A 585 59.94 55.63 -13.02
N MET A 586 60.08 56.88 -12.54
CA MET A 586 61.01 57.85 -13.09
C MET A 586 62.47 57.37 -13.01
N ALA A 587 62.90 56.79 -11.87
CA ALA A 587 64.24 56.25 -11.70
C ALA A 587 64.51 55.07 -12.65
N ILE A 588 63.52 54.18 -12.80
CA ILE A 588 63.60 53.03 -13.72
C ILE A 588 63.67 53.53 -15.17
N MET A 589 62.90 54.55 -15.54
CA MET A 589 62.96 55.15 -16.87
C MET A 589 64.32 55.79 -17.14
N GLN A 590 64.85 56.54 -16.18
CA GLN A 590 66.18 57.12 -16.29
C GLN A 590 67.23 56.03 -16.49
N MET A 591 67.17 54.94 -15.72
CA MET A 591 68.05 53.79 -15.85
C MET A 591 67.99 53.17 -17.25
N ILE A 592 66.79 52.88 -17.75
CA ILE A 592 66.61 52.28 -19.08
C ILE A 592 67.22 53.18 -20.17
N MET A 593 66.98 54.48 -20.10
CA MET A 593 67.53 55.44 -21.05
C MET A 593 69.05 55.59 -20.92
N ALA A 594 69.59 55.54 -19.70
CA ALA A 594 71.01 55.61 -19.45
C ALA A 594 71.75 54.41 -20.06
N VAL A 595 71.20 53.20 -19.87
CA VAL A 595 71.77 51.94 -20.39
C VAL A 595 71.64 51.85 -21.92
N PHE A 596 70.42 52.00 -22.45
CA PHE A 596 70.12 51.68 -23.85
C PHE A 596 70.15 52.88 -24.80
N LYS A 597 70.37 54.11 -24.31
CA LYS A 597 70.38 55.35 -25.11
C LYS A 597 69.07 55.52 -25.90
N ILE A 598 69.14 55.90 -27.18
CA ILE A 598 67.99 56.17 -28.06
C ILE A 598 67.03 54.95 -28.16
N PRO A 599 67.52 53.69 -28.31
CA PRO A 599 66.70 52.49 -28.21
C PRO A 599 65.96 52.27 -26.88
N GLY A 600 66.37 52.91 -25.78
CA GLY A 600 65.77 52.70 -24.45
C GLY A 600 64.26 52.96 -24.39
N ARG A 601 63.76 53.88 -25.23
CA ARG A 601 62.32 54.16 -25.37
C ARG A 601 61.52 52.94 -25.81
N ILE A 602 62.08 52.18 -26.75
CA ILE A 602 61.45 50.95 -27.23
C ILE A 602 61.42 49.92 -26.10
N VAL A 603 62.54 49.73 -25.40
CA VAL A 603 62.63 48.79 -24.26
C VAL A 603 61.62 49.14 -23.17
N ALA A 604 61.45 50.43 -22.86
CA ALA A 604 60.47 50.91 -21.90
C ALA A 604 59.02 50.64 -22.33
N ILE A 605 58.71 50.74 -23.63
CA ILE A 605 57.40 50.39 -24.18
C ILE A 605 57.17 48.87 -24.12
N VAL A 606 58.15 48.05 -24.49
CA VAL A 606 58.04 46.58 -24.38
C VAL A 606 57.83 46.16 -22.92
N LEU A 607 58.56 46.77 -21.99
CA LEU A 607 58.40 46.52 -20.56
C LEU A 607 57.04 47.01 -20.05
N LEU A 608 56.50 48.11 -20.57
CA LEU A 608 55.12 48.54 -20.30
C LEU A 608 54.11 47.49 -20.75
N MET A 609 54.27 46.93 -21.97
CA MET A 609 53.37 45.89 -22.49
C MET A 609 53.40 44.62 -21.64
N LEU A 610 54.59 44.21 -21.20
CA LEU A 610 54.74 43.09 -20.28
C LEU A 610 54.09 43.38 -18.92
N GLN A 611 54.17 44.62 -18.43
CA GLN A 611 53.56 45.01 -17.15
C GLN A 611 52.03 45.06 -17.19
N ILE A 612 51.44 45.60 -18.26
CA ILE A 612 49.99 45.66 -18.45
C ILE A 612 49.37 44.25 -18.33
N THR A 613 50.02 43.26 -18.93
CA THR A 613 49.53 41.88 -18.97
C THR A 613 49.86 41.06 -17.72
N SER A 614 50.97 41.34 -17.06
CA SER A 614 51.47 40.53 -15.92
C SER A 614 51.12 41.10 -14.55
N SER A 615 50.78 42.39 -14.40
CA SER A 615 50.72 43.04 -13.07
C SER A 615 49.40 42.85 -12.30
N ALA A 616 48.57 41.87 -12.69
CA ALA A 616 47.28 41.54 -12.04
C ALA A 616 46.31 42.72 -11.87
N GLY A 617 46.33 43.66 -12.82
CA GLY A 617 45.52 44.88 -12.78
C GLY A 617 44.04 44.61 -13.04
N THR A 618 43.75 43.82 -14.07
CA THR A 618 42.40 43.46 -14.50
C THR A 618 41.95 42.16 -13.85
N PHE A 619 42.54 41.04 -14.26
CA PHE A 619 42.31 39.72 -13.69
C PHE A 619 43.33 39.39 -12.59
N PRO A 620 42.99 38.49 -11.65
CA PRO A 620 43.97 37.89 -10.76
C PRO A 620 45.13 37.30 -11.56
N VAL A 621 46.35 37.39 -11.03
CA VAL A 621 47.53 36.81 -11.69
C VAL A 621 47.32 35.32 -11.96
N GLN A 622 46.61 34.61 -11.08
CA GLN A 622 46.30 33.18 -11.20
C GLN A 622 45.55 32.86 -12.51
N MET A 623 44.67 33.75 -12.97
CA MET A 623 43.90 33.57 -14.20
C MET A 623 44.72 33.79 -15.48
N THR A 624 45.98 34.23 -15.37
CA THR A 624 46.86 34.41 -16.53
C THR A 624 47.70 33.14 -16.81
N PRO A 625 48.14 32.93 -18.07
CA PRO A 625 49.06 31.84 -18.42
C PRO A 625 50.30 31.76 -17.50
N SER A 626 50.91 30.57 -17.39
CA SER A 626 52.03 30.30 -16.48
C SER A 626 53.22 31.26 -16.64
N PHE A 627 53.49 31.71 -17.86
CA PHE A 627 54.53 32.70 -18.15
C PHE A 627 54.29 34.03 -17.40
N PHE A 628 53.10 34.62 -17.54
CA PHE A 628 52.75 35.89 -16.89
C PHE A 628 52.74 35.77 -15.37
N ARG A 629 52.32 34.61 -14.84
CA ARG A 629 52.40 34.28 -13.41
C ARG A 629 53.83 34.28 -12.89
N ALA A 630 54.76 33.72 -13.66
CA ALA A 630 56.17 33.68 -13.28
C ALA A 630 56.83 35.07 -13.32
N VAL A 631 56.43 35.94 -14.25
CA VAL A 631 57.00 37.29 -14.40
C VAL A 631 56.40 38.29 -13.41
N HIS A 632 55.13 38.15 -13.02
CA HIS A 632 54.41 39.03 -12.11
C HIS A 632 55.20 39.60 -10.91
N PRO A 633 55.90 38.80 -10.08
CA PRO A 633 56.60 39.32 -8.90
C PRO A 633 57.86 40.14 -9.24
N TYR A 634 58.37 40.06 -10.46
CA TYR A 634 59.59 40.79 -10.87
C TYR A 634 59.30 42.15 -11.49
N LEU A 635 58.05 42.60 -11.47
CA LEU A 635 57.62 43.83 -12.10
C LEU A 635 57.26 44.90 -11.06
N PRO A 636 57.74 46.14 -11.20
CA PRO A 636 57.49 47.20 -10.22
C PRO A 636 56.01 47.64 -10.22
N MET A 637 55.33 47.62 -11.38
CA MET A 637 53.90 47.96 -11.46
C MET A 637 53.00 47.04 -10.63
N THR A 638 53.36 45.77 -10.45
CA THR A 638 52.64 44.82 -9.57
C THR A 638 52.47 45.37 -8.15
N TYR A 639 53.55 45.86 -7.56
CA TYR A 639 53.54 46.35 -6.17
C TYR A 639 52.87 47.72 -6.04
N SER A 640 52.96 48.57 -7.06
CA SER A 640 52.18 49.81 -7.14
C SER A 640 50.68 49.53 -7.12
N ILE A 641 50.22 48.58 -7.95
CA ILE A 641 48.81 48.19 -8.02
C ILE A 641 48.34 47.57 -6.70
N LEU A 642 49.09 46.61 -6.15
CA LEU A 642 48.73 45.95 -4.89
C LEU A 642 48.67 46.94 -3.72
N GLY A 643 49.68 47.81 -3.58
CA GLY A 643 49.72 48.83 -2.55
C GLY A 643 48.57 49.82 -2.67
N LEU A 644 48.32 50.36 -3.88
CA LEU A 644 47.23 51.30 -4.12
C LEU A 644 45.86 50.66 -3.89
N ARG A 645 45.66 49.39 -4.28
CA ARG A 645 44.40 48.65 -4.04
C ARG A 645 44.10 48.51 -2.56
N GLN A 646 45.12 48.22 -1.75
CA GLN A 646 44.99 48.11 -0.30
C GLN A 646 44.82 49.49 0.39
N ALA A 647 45.43 50.55 -0.13
CA ALA A 647 45.24 51.91 0.37
C ALA A 647 43.83 52.44 0.08
N MET A 648 43.28 52.15 -1.10
CA MET A 648 41.92 52.55 -1.47
C MET A 648 40.85 51.79 -0.69
N ALA A 649 41.07 50.51 -0.38
CA ALA A 649 40.13 49.68 0.39
C ALA A 649 40.41 49.57 1.91
N GLY A 650 41.42 50.29 2.42
CA GLY A 650 41.52 50.68 3.83
C GLY A 650 41.96 49.67 4.89
N ARG A 651 42.31 48.42 4.56
CA ARG A 651 42.41 47.37 5.60
C ARG A 651 43.75 46.69 5.86
N ASN A 652 44.68 46.60 4.88
CA ASN A 652 45.94 45.86 5.08
C ASN A 652 47.19 46.75 5.10
N SER A 653 47.45 47.39 6.25
CA SER A 653 48.65 48.20 6.47
C SER A 653 49.97 47.42 6.25
N GLY A 654 49.97 46.11 6.48
CA GLY A 654 51.13 45.25 6.24
C GLY A 654 51.43 45.07 4.76
N ALA A 655 50.41 44.86 3.93
CA ALA A 655 50.57 44.75 2.47
C ALA A 655 50.93 46.10 1.80
N ILE A 656 50.46 47.21 2.37
CA ILE A 656 50.88 48.56 1.95
C ILE A 656 52.38 48.75 2.22
N ALA A 657 52.83 48.43 3.44
CA ALA A 657 54.23 48.56 3.81
C ALA A 657 55.16 47.64 3.00
N SER A 658 54.77 46.38 2.76
CA SER A 658 55.55 45.45 1.93
C SER A 658 55.64 45.93 0.48
N SER A 659 54.55 46.48 -0.08
CA SER A 659 54.53 47.03 -1.44
C SER A 659 55.47 48.24 -1.57
N ILE A 660 55.46 49.16 -0.59
CA ILE A 660 56.39 50.30 -0.54
C ILE A 660 57.83 49.80 -0.46
N GLY A 661 58.12 48.84 0.43
CA GLY A 661 59.46 48.29 0.61
C GLY A 661 60.03 47.70 -0.67
N ILE A 662 59.25 46.89 -1.39
CA ILE A 662 59.69 46.28 -2.64
C ILE A 662 59.87 47.32 -3.76
N LEU A 663 58.96 48.30 -3.86
CA LEU A 663 59.11 49.41 -4.80
C LEU A 663 60.42 50.18 -4.55
N VAL A 664 60.71 50.53 -3.30
CA VAL A 664 61.94 51.26 -2.94
C VAL A 664 63.19 50.46 -3.33
N ILE A 665 63.18 49.13 -3.18
CA ILE A 665 64.27 48.26 -3.65
C ILE A 665 64.48 48.41 -5.17
N PHE A 666 63.40 48.41 -5.98
CA PHE A 666 63.51 48.67 -7.42
C PHE A 666 64.11 50.05 -7.72
N GLY A 667 63.72 51.08 -6.97
CA GLY A 667 64.27 52.43 -7.11
C GLY A 667 65.77 52.49 -6.80
N ILE A 668 66.19 51.86 -5.70
CA ILE A 668 67.61 51.78 -5.30
C ILE A 668 68.44 51.06 -6.38
N ILE A 669 67.95 49.93 -6.88
CA ILE A 669 68.61 49.18 -7.96
C ILE A 669 68.72 50.04 -9.23
N ALA A 670 67.65 50.75 -9.61
CA ALA A 670 67.66 51.60 -10.79
C ALA A 670 68.68 52.75 -10.69
N ILE A 671 68.76 53.41 -9.53
CA ILE A 671 69.74 54.47 -9.29
C ILE A 671 71.17 53.90 -9.26
N ALA A 672 71.38 52.74 -8.63
CA ALA A 672 72.68 52.06 -8.62
C ALA A 672 73.16 51.71 -10.04
N ILE A 673 72.30 51.13 -10.88
CA ILE A 673 72.65 50.82 -12.28
C ILE A 673 72.94 52.10 -13.06
N THR A 674 72.14 53.15 -12.88
CA THR A 674 72.39 54.46 -13.52
C THR A 674 73.75 55.03 -13.11
N SER A 675 74.10 54.96 -11.82
CA SER A 675 75.41 55.38 -11.30
C SER A 675 76.57 54.54 -11.86
N ILE A 676 76.38 53.24 -12.07
CA ILE A 676 77.40 52.38 -12.70
C ILE A 676 77.59 52.78 -14.17
N VAL A 677 76.50 53.04 -14.89
CA VAL A 677 76.56 53.50 -16.29
C VAL A 677 77.26 54.86 -16.39
N ASP A 678 76.98 55.78 -15.48
CA ASP A 678 77.68 57.07 -15.37
C ASP A 678 79.18 56.88 -15.11
N CYS A 679 79.55 55.89 -14.29
CA CYS A 679 80.96 55.53 -14.04
C CYS A 679 81.66 55.05 -15.31
N VAL A 680 81.04 54.11 -16.04
CA VAL A 680 81.59 53.56 -17.29
C VAL A 680 81.75 54.65 -18.36
N LYS A 681 80.85 55.64 -18.40
CA LYS A 681 80.90 56.74 -19.36
C LYS A 681 81.90 57.85 -19.03
N ARG A 682 82.64 57.74 -17.92
CA ARG A 682 83.78 58.64 -17.64
C ARG A 682 84.97 58.39 -18.56
N THR A 683 85.12 57.16 -19.06
CA THR A 683 86.16 56.82 -20.04
C THR A 683 85.65 57.08 -21.45
N VAL A 684 86.25 58.05 -22.15
CA VAL A 684 85.93 58.39 -23.54
C VAL A 684 86.56 57.33 -24.46
N THR A 685 85.79 56.73 -25.36
CA THR A 685 86.32 55.80 -26.37
C THR A 685 86.65 56.53 -27.67
N MET A 686 87.52 55.97 -28.52
CA MET A 686 87.85 56.53 -29.84
C MET A 686 86.60 56.84 -30.70
N PHE A 687 85.51 56.08 -30.51
CA PHE A 687 84.23 56.30 -31.18
C PHE A 687 83.46 57.55 -30.72
N ASP A 688 83.82 58.16 -29.58
CA ASP A 688 83.16 59.34 -29.01
C ASP A 688 83.81 60.67 -29.46
N LEU A 689 84.93 60.63 -30.20
CA LEU A 689 85.78 61.79 -30.54
C LEU A 689 85.54 62.43 -31.93
N HIS A 690 84.51 62.03 -32.69
CA HIS A 690 84.24 62.69 -33.98
C HIS A 690 83.54 64.05 -33.82
N PRO A 691 84.05 65.14 -34.42
CA PRO A 691 83.40 66.46 -34.40
C PRO A 691 82.14 66.46 -35.28
N VAL A 692 81.08 67.07 -34.76
CA VAL A 692 79.82 67.30 -35.50
C VAL A 692 80.05 68.46 -36.47
N ILE A 693 80.40 68.15 -37.71
CA ILE A 693 80.17 69.04 -38.86
C ILE A 693 79.16 68.33 -39.75
N THR A 694 77.89 68.70 -39.62
CA THR A 694 76.86 68.40 -40.62
C THR A 694 76.61 69.70 -41.39
N LEU A 695 77.13 69.79 -42.62
CA LEU A 695 76.70 70.78 -43.60
C LEU A 695 75.30 70.38 -44.08
N GLU A 696 74.37 71.34 -44.02
CA GLU A 696 73.06 71.27 -44.67
C GLU A 696 73.22 71.09 -46.18
N ALA A 697 72.55 70.07 -46.74
CA ALA A 697 72.00 70.02 -48.09
C ALA A 697 71.01 68.85 -48.19
#